data_AF-A0A0W0YZP4-F1
#
_entry.id   AF-A0A0W0YZP4-F1
#
_cell.length_a   1.000
_cell.length_b   1.000
_cell.length_c   1.000
_cell.angle_alpha   90.00
_cell.angle_beta   90.00
_cell.angle_gamma   90.00
#
_symmetry.space_group_name_H-M   'P 1'
#
loop_
_entity.id
_entity.type
_entity.pdbx_description
1 polymer ?
#
loop_
_entity_poly.entity_id
_entity_poly.type
_entity_poly.pdbx_seq_one_letter_code
_entity_poly.pdbx_strand_id
1 'polypeptide(L)'
;MKTFDTLTTKSKDVSFKKFITYLNEDIDSLNRLITEYNVAPDHLKNEILIEIYYYHQYITERYAGDSIAKEFHVAQLLYESMYRELKKEFKAQGLDNINNFSVSEFDRTSSLKAAHSTDLIMLDSMLNHTPDSTQYFLGELNFPYKKNIHNFVQKIAGEEDPEKMYRDLVQLKKMLRLNIAMIDLRPERADQFRNLIFAINTKLSYLEQVYPDDIIKKTVAPQSLPDVISGMSPTKATNLVLELSKGANFKIDNLAKLYGPKDKGYAEFMQFLGAHRIEFLGGNNSKNFKVIENSSGVEWVLKIENRLGVPREVETYLAENALSGTLTATYASRPTVITKNYRKINQKTGHEVNTQQTETRGLVVTEFCKGGDLESHGKRIKDNKSRLSSAYDIYSQMGEIFEKVRISGNAFPDPKNTNWLIDENEKLKIADGKSFLSAPGGVIDNQQRHYHLIRTAYMKPPEMNKDKIDVDAMHAYMLGKNLYQYVSGCNDEYLAYKHEGKDFDFSSDAFQTASGKDLIALITKLVKTKPADRLSVAAALQELRALEVKEFKDTQDKCSDVFQKLIAIDPDLQTSDYQQKFTEANSIQELIQLKKELDELLEDDKAELKSMKKSCREILDEITRLDPDSDLDGGLHKKISAVSDLHSALALTYELRKIECRTLATLINDIDDSALSERLKAKVKDLDTHQDAIAINKLMTVLKKKHAAVLTAQQELRQECFELTMAMDQYKIKADDTLMFAYRGQLEDRIFSTASINSLSQLKGELQNQLEAMDSSVAKQIKGIIARYRNESKSFFSSGKKNKAEQIETALLNVPVELRGKVFSIEPEYKDVPELVAVRVALGKSGSAKAAKASRTEVDEKKASSSFRSLKERYTEFKDSEEDKADSSVSHGKGKRN
;
A
#
# COMPACT_ATOMS: atom_id res chain seq x y z
N MET A 1 -13.63 -34.40 10.83
CA MET A 1 -14.64 -34.13 9.79
C MET A 1 -14.51 -35.18 8.69
N LYS A 2 -15.62 -35.68 8.13
CA LYS A 2 -15.55 -36.60 6.97
C LYS A 2 -15.30 -35.79 5.69
N THR A 3 -14.48 -36.32 4.78
CA THR A 3 -14.30 -35.78 3.42
C THR A 3 -15.57 -35.97 2.58
N PHE A 4 -15.68 -35.21 1.50
CA PHE A 4 -16.85 -35.15 0.63
C PHE A 4 -16.69 -35.96 -0.68
N ASP A 5 -15.94 -37.06 -0.65
CA ASP A 5 -15.58 -37.84 -1.86
C ASP A 5 -16.79 -38.41 -2.62
N THR A 6 -17.90 -38.64 -1.93
CA THR A 6 -19.14 -39.08 -2.60
C THR A 6 -19.78 -38.01 -3.48
N LEU A 7 -19.44 -36.73 -3.29
CA LEU A 7 -19.95 -35.62 -4.11
C LEU A 7 -19.14 -35.45 -5.41
N THR A 8 -17.84 -35.74 -5.40
CA THR A 8 -16.99 -35.67 -6.61
C THR A 8 -17.41 -36.68 -7.68
N THR A 9 -17.85 -37.86 -7.25
CA THR A 9 -18.30 -38.94 -8.17
C THR A 9 -19.64 -38.65 -8.83
N LYS A 10 -20.53 -37.90 -8.16
CA LYS A 10 -21.88 -37.61 -8.66
C LYS A 10 -21.98 -36.39 -9.57
N SER A 11 -21.15 -35.37 -9.36
CA SER A 11 -21.21 -34.16 -10.19
C SER A 11 -20.64 -34.39 -11.59
N LYS A 12 -21.22 -33.75 -12.61
CA LYS A 12 -20.64 -33.67 -13.96
C LYS A 12 -19.86 -32.36 -14.19
N ASP A 13 -19.98 -31.42 -13.26
CA ASP A 13 -19.32 -30.11 -13.35
C ASP A 13 -17.85 -30.23 -12.91
N VAL A 14 -16.93 -30.09 -13.86
CA VAL A 14 -15.48 -30.17 -13.64
C VAL A 14 -15.00 -29.11 -12.64
N SER A 15 -15.57 -27.91 -12.68
CA SER A 15 -15.19 -26.82 -11.77
C SER A 15 -15.58 -27.16 -10.33
N PHE A 16 -16.77 -27.72 -10.15
CA PHE A 16 -17.25 -28.17 -8.85
C PHE A 16 -16.43 -29.36 -8.32
N LYS A 17 -16.02 -30.31 -9.17
CA LYS A 17 -15.13 -31.40 -8.75
C LYS A 17 -13.81 -30.87 -8.21
N LYS A 18 -13.16 -29.94 -8.93
CA LYS A 18 -11.92 -29.30 -8.47
C LYS A 18 -12.11 -28.59 -7.14
N PHE A 19 -13.21 -27.85 -6.99
CA PHE A 19 -13.58 -27.21 -5.73
C PHE A 19 -13.66 -28.22 -4.57
N ILE A 20 -14.39 -29.33 -4.74
CA ILE A 20 -14.51 -30.36 -3.69
C ILE A 20 -13.17 -31.02 -3.40
N THR A 21 -12.34 -31.29 -4.42
CA THR A 21 -10.99 -31.83 -4.21
C THR A 21 -10.14 -30.92 -3.33
N TYR A 22 -10.04 -29.63 -3.68
CA TYR A 22 -9.28 -28.68 -2.86
C TYR A 22 -9.87 -28.52 -1.46
N LEU A 23 -11.21 -28.47 -1.35
CA LEU A 23 -11.87 -28.37 -0.05
C LEU A 23 -11.57 -29.60 0.83
N ASN A 24 -11.51 -30.80 0.26
CA ASN A 24 -11.15 -32.01 1.01
C ASN A 24 -9.70 -31.94 1.51
N GLU A 25 -8.76 -31.46 0.70
CA GLU A 25 -7.36 -31.26 1.11
C GLU A 25 -7.25 -30.29 2.31
N ASP A 26 -8.00 -29.19 2.26
CA ASP A 26 -8.06 -28.23 3.37
C ASP A 26 -8.79 -28.82 4.61
N ILE A 27 -9.83 -29.63 4.42
CA ILE A 27 -10.49 -30.36 5.53
C ILE A 27 -9.55 -31.38 6.18
N ASP A 28 -8.74 -32.08 5.40
CA ASP A 28 -7.75 -33.03 5.92
C ASP A 28 -6.67 -32.31 6.72
N SER A 29 -6.23 -31.15 6.25
CA SER A 29 -5.31 -30.27 6.98
C SER A 29 -5.92 -29.80 8.31
N LEU A 30 -7.20 -29.40 8.32
CA LEU A 30 -7.92 -29.04 9.53
C LEU A 30 -8.10 -30.24 10.49
N ASN A 31 -8.35 -31.44 9.95
CA ASN A 31 -8.47 -32.67 10.73
C ASN A 31 -7.15 -33.06 11.41
N ARG A 32 -6.00 -32.82 10.77
CA ARG A 32 -4.69 -33.03 11.40
C ARG A 32 -4.52 -32.14 12.63
N LEU A 33 -4.79 -30.84 12.50
CA LEU A 33 -4.74 -29.91 13.65
C LEU A 33 -5.68 -30.32 14.78
N ILE A 34 -6.91 -30.74 14.46
CA ILE A 34 -7.86 -31.24 15.47
C ILE A 34 -7.32 -32.50 16.15
N THR A 35 -6.70 -33.41 15.39
CA THR A 35 -6.09 -34.64 15.95
C THR A 35 -4.95 -34.29 16.88
N GLU A 36 -4.10 -33.34 16.48
CA GLU A 36 -3.01 -32.82 17.29
C GLU A 36 -3.53 -32.17 18.58
N TYR A 37 -4.53 -31.29 18.50
CA TYR A 37 -5.19 -30.66 19.67
C TYR A 37 -5.69 -31.70 20.69
N ASN A 38 -6.31 -32.78 20.21
CA ASN A 38 -6.89 -33.81 21.08
C ASN A 38 -5.84 -34.60 21.86
N VAL A 39 -4.61 -34.71 21.36
CA VAL A 39 -3.51 -35.44 22.01
C VAL A 39 -2.46 -34.52 22.63
N ALA A 40 -2.52 -33.22 22.35
CA ALA A 40 -1.56 -32.24 22.83
C ALA A 40 -1.63 -32.06 24.36
N PRO A 41 -0.50 -31.77 25.01
CA PRO A 41 -0.49 -31.35 26.41
C PRO A 41 -1.19 -29.99 26.58
N ASP A 42 -1.70 -29.72 27.79
CA ASP A 42 -2.55 -28.54 28.04
C ASP A 42 -1.89 -27.21 27.69
N HIS A 43 -0.56 -27.10 27.83
CA HIS A 43 0.18 -25.88 27.48
C HIS A 43 0.23 -25.60 25.97
N LEU A 44 0.07 -26.62 25.11
CA LEU A 44 0.02 -26.46 23.64
C LEU A 44 -1.41 -26.37 23.09
N LYS A 45 -2.41 -26.83 23.84
CA LYS A 45 -3.81 -26.84 23.39
C LYS A 45 -4.30 -25.46 22.97
N ASN A 46 -3.90 -24.41 23.70
CA ASN A 46 -4.31 -23.05 23.36
C ASN A 46 -3.79 -22.61 21.99
N GLU A 47 -2.51 -22.84 21.70
CA GLU A 47 -1.91 -22.45 20.43
C GLU A 47 -2.53 -23.26 19.27
N ILE A 48 -2.67 -24.57 19.42
CA ILE A 48 -3.28 -25.41 18.37
C ILE A 48 -4.76 -25.02 18.16
N LEU A 49 -5.49 -24.67 19.21
CA LEU A 49 -6.87 -24.18 19.09
C LEU A 49 -6.95 -22.88 18.28
N ILE A 50 -5.98 -21.98 18.47
CA ILE A 50 -5.84 -20.75 17.69
C ILE A 50 -5.46 -21.06 16.23
N GLU A 51 -4.59 -22.05 15.98
CA GLU A 51 -4.26 -22.55 14.64
C GLU A 51 -5.52 -23.08 13.92
N ILE A 52 -6.33 -23.90 14.60
CA ILE A 52 -7.61 -24.42 14.07
C ILE A 52 -8.55 -23.25 13.73
N TYR A 53 -8.65 -22.25 14.60
CA TYR A 53 -9.48 -21.06 14.36
C TYR A 53 -9.06 -20.29 13.11
N TYR A 54 -7.78 -19.91 12.99
CA TYR A 54 -7.31 -19.14 11.84
C TYR A 54 -7.36 -19.94 10.54
N TYR A 55 -7.10 -21.24 10.59
CA TYR A 55 -7.19 -22.08 9.41
C TYR A 55 -8.64 -22.33 8.99
N HIS A 56 -9.56 -22.48 9.94
CA HIS A 56 -11.00 -22.48 9.66
C HIS A 56 -11.45 -21.19 8.97
N GLN A 57 -11.02 -20.02 9.48
CA GLN A 57 -11.29 -18.74 8.81
C GLN A 57 -10.75 -18.71 7.39
N TYR A 58 -9.49 -19.13 7.18
CA TYR A 58 -8.87 -19.22 5.87
C TYR A 58 -9.73 -20.05 4.89
N ILE A 59 -10.21 -21.23 5.29
CA ILE A 59 -11.10 -22.07 4.47
C ILE A 59 -12.38 -21.30 4.10
N THR A 60 -12.99 -20.62 5.08
CA THR A 60 -14.24 -19.87 4.84
C THR A 60 -14.06 -18.65 3.93
N GLU A 61 -12.84 -18.10 3.84
CA GLU A 61 -12.49 -16.95 3.00
C GLU A 61 -12.00 -17.37 1.60
N ARG A 62 -11.31 -18.51 1.51
CA ARG A 62 -10.73 -19.05 0.27
C ARG A 62 -11.78 -19.48 -0.75
N TYR A 63 -12.89 -20.03 -0.27
CA TYR A 63 -13.91 -20.61 -1.14
C TYR A 63 -15.12 -19.70 -1.33
N ALA A 64 -15.64 -19.71 -2.55
CA ALA A 64 -16.89 -19.05 -2.89
C ALA A 64 -18.04 -19.57 -2.02
N GLY A 65 -18.73 -18.66 -1.33
CA GLY A 65 -19.88 -19.00 -0.49
C GLY A 65 -21.00 -19.72 -1.28
N ASP A 66 -21.17 -19.43 -2.57
CA ASP A 66 -22.15 -20.13 -3.42
C ASP A 66 -21.72 -21.57 -3.72
N SER A 67 -20.42 -21.83 -3.89
CA SER A 67 -19.90 -23.20 -4.05
C SER A 67 -20.09 -24.01 -2.77
N ILE A 68 -19.89 -23.40 -1.60
CA ILE A 68 -20.18 -24.01 -0.30
C ILE A 68 -21.70 -24.24 -0.13
N ALA A 69 -22.53 -23.26 -0.52
CA ALA A 69 -23.99 -23.33 -0.36
C ALA A 69 -24.67 -24.39 -1.24
N LYS A 70 -24.06 -24.78 -2.37
CA LYS A 70 -24.56 -25.88 -3.23
C LYS A 70 -24.73 -27.18 -2.45
N GLU A 71 -23.93 -27.39 -1.41
CA GLU A 71 -23.99 -28.55 -0.54
C GLU A 71 -24.31 -28.10 0.88
N PHE A 72 -25.60 -28.04 1.21
CA PHE A 72 -26.09 -27.54 2.50
C PHE A 72 -25.35 -28.14 3.71
N HIS A 73 -25.01 -29.43 3.65
CA HIS A 73 -24.27 -30.12 4.70
C HIS A 73 -22.84 -29.60 4.88
N VAL A 74 -22.16 -29.23 3.79
CA VAL A 74 -20.82 -28.60 3.84
C VAL A 74 -20.91 -27.24 4.52
N ALA A 75 -21.88 -26.42 4.09
CA ALA A 75 -22.11 -25.09 4.65
C ALA A 75 -22.46 -25.16 6.15
N GLN A 76 -23.34 -26.09 6.53
CA GLN A 76 -23.72 -26.32 7.93
C GLN A 76 -22.53 -26.78 8.78
N LEU A 77 -21.70 -27.68 8.24
CA LEU A 77 -20.51 -28.18 8.93
C LEU A 77 -19.50 -27.05 9.18
N LEU A 78 -19.14 -26.29 8.12
CA LEU A 78 -18.15 -25.23 8.20
C LEU A 78 -18.65 -24.02 9.00
N TYR A 79 -19.86 -23.52 8.73
CA TYR A 79 -20.31 -22.25 9.32
C TYR A 79 -21.05 -22.40 10.64
N GLU A 80 -21.65 -23.56 10.94
CA GLU A 80 -22.39 -23.76 12.18
C GLU A 80 -21.71 -24.72 13.15
N SER A 81 -21.40 -25.94 12.70
CA SER A 81 -20.89 -26.99 13.61
C SER A 81 -19.47 -26.71 14.07
N MET A 82 -18.55 -26.39 13.15
CA MET A 82 -17.18 -26.03 13.52
C MET A 82 -17.13 -24.79 14.40
N TYR A 83 -17.90 -23.76 14.08
CA TYR A 83 -17.99 -22.56 14.91
C TYR A 83 -18.51 -22.86 16.33
N ARG A 84 -19.53 -23.73 16.47
CA ARG A 84 -20.05 -24.15 17.78
C ARG A 84 -19.00 -24.87 18.62
N GLU A 85 -18.27 -25.82 18.01
CA GLU A 85 -17.21 -26.54 18.72
C GLU A 85 -16.05 -25.62 19.09
N LEU A 86 -15.56 -24.78 18.16
CA LEU A 86 -14.53 -23.78 18.47
C LEU A 86 -14.94 -22.91 19.66
N LYS A 87 -16.16 -22.36 19.65
CA LYS A 87 -16.65 -21.53 20.75
C LYS A 87 -16.70 -22.30 22.07
N LYS A 88 -17.11 -23.57 22.05
CA LYS A 88 -17.14 -24.43 23.24
C LYS A 88 -15.73 -24.66 23.79
N GLU A 89 -14.77 -24.99 22.94
CA GLU A 89 -13.38 -25.25 23.33
C GLU A 89 -12.68 -23.97 23.83
N PHE A 90 -12.83 -22.83 23.15
CA PHE A 90 -12.29 -21.55 23.63
C PHE A 90 -12.89 -21.15 24.99
N LYS A 91 -14.19 -21.38 25.18
CA LYS A 91 -14.84 -21.12 26.47
C LYS A 91 -14.28 -22.01 27.58
N ALA A 92 -13.94 -23.27 27.29
CA ALA A 92 -13.28 -24.16 28.25
C ALA A 92 -11.91 -23.62 28.67
N GLN A 93 -11.25 -22.83 27.81
CA GLN A 93 -10.00 -22.12 28.10
C GLN A 93 -10.18 -20.71 28.69
N GLY A 94 -11.42 -20.31 29.01
CA GLY A 94 -11.74 -19.01 29.64
C GLY A 94 -12.05 -17.88 28.66
N LEU A 95 -12.22 -18.16 27.36
CA LEU A 95 -12.57 -17.16 26.35
C LEU A 95 -14.05 -17.30 25.90
N ASP A 96 -14.91 -16.39 26.36
CA ASP A 96 -16.36 -16.44 26.06
C ASP A 96 -16.72 -15.96 24.63
N ASN A 97 -15.89 -15.11 24.01
CA ASN A 97 -16.08 -14.56 22.68
C ASN A 97 -14.90 -14.90 21.76
N ILE A 98 -15.19 -15.42 20.58
CA ILE A 98 -14.19 -15.86 19.60
C ILE A 98 -14.11 -14.91 18.40
N ASN A 99 -14.26 -13.61 18.65
CA ASN A 99 -14.01 -12.59 17.62
C ASN A 99 -12.50 -12.41 17.41
N ASN A 100 -12.09 -11.83 16.28
CA ASN A 100 -10.67 -11.68 15.94
C ASN A 100 -9.87 -10.94 17.02
N PHE A 101 -10.47 -9.93 17.65
CA PHE A 101 -9.83 -9.19 18.73
C PHE A 101 -9.67 -10.07 19.98
N SER A 102 -10.75 -10.68 20.48
CA SER A 102 -10.74 -11.53 21.67
C SER A 102 -9.81 -12.74 21.51
N VAL A 103 -9.77 -13.38 20.33
CA VAL A 103 -8.83 -14.47 20.05
C VAL A 103 -7.39 -13.95 20.03
N SER A 104 -7.13 -12.77 19.46
CA SER A 104 -5.80 -12.16 19.46
C SER A 104 -5.34 -11.77 20.87
N GLU A 105 -6.23 -11.26 21.71
CA GLU A 105 -5.95 -10.93 23.11
C GLU A 105 -5.68 -12.21 23.93
N PHE A 106 -6.52 -13.24 23.75
CA PHE A 106 -6.35 -14.55 24.36
C PHE A 106 -5.01 -15.18 23.95
N ASP A 107 -4.66 -15.12 22.67
CA ASP A 107 -3.41 -15.58 22.09
C ASP A 107 -2.19 -14.93 22.78
N ARG A 108 -2.20 -13.60 22.93
CA ARG A 108 -1.11 -12.88 23.62
C ARG A 108 -1.02 -13.25 25.10
N THR A 109 -2.15 -13.21 25.81
CA THR A 109 -2.18 -13.44 27.27
C THR A 109 -1.87 -14.89 27.66
N SER A 110 -2.27 -15.86 26.83
CA SER A 110 -1.91 -17.27 27.02
C SER A 110 -0.43 -17.51 26.71
N SER A 111 0.11 -16.87 25.67
CA SER A 111 1.52 -16.93 25.31
C SER A 111 2.44 -16.37 26.38
N LEU A 112 2.10 -15.23 27.00
CA LEU A 112 2.90 -14.63 28.06
C LEU A 112 3.06 -15.52 29.30
N LYS A 113 2.09 -16.41 29.56
CA LYS A 113 2.19 -17.38 30.66
C LYS A 113 3.15 -18.54 30.33
N ALA A 114 3.39 -18.79 29.05
CA ALA A 114 4.22 -19.88 28.55
C ALA A 114 5.64 -19.43 28.13
N ALA A 115 5.85 -18.14 27.89
CA ALA A 115 7.10 -17.62 27.33
C ALA A 115 8.30 -17.83 28.28
N HIS A 116 9.40 -18.33 27.72
CA HIS A 116 10.70 -18.42 28.38
C HIS A 116 11.62 -17.29 27.89
N SER A 117 12.58 -16.85 28.72
CA SER A 117 13.53 -15.79 28.35
C SER A 117 14.37 -16.09 27.10
N THR A 118 14.47 -17.37 26.71
CA THR A 118 15.14 -17.84 25.49
C THR A 118 14.40 -17.49 24.20
N ASP A 119 13.09 -17.21 24.26
CA ASP A 119 12.26 -17.03 23.06
C ASP A 119 12.53 -15.68 22.37
N LEU A 120 12.81 -14.65 23.16
CA LEU A 120 13.20 -13.33 22.64
C LEU A 120 14.53 -13.36 21.89
N ILE A 121 15.50 -14.17 22.36
CA ILE A 121 16.80 -14.33 21.69
C ILE A 121 16.60 -14.93 20.29
N MET A 122 15.64 -15.83 20.13
CA MET A 122 15.34 -16.43 18.83
C MET A 122 14.72 -15.40 17.86
N LEU A 123 13.75 -14.59 18.31
CA LEU A 123 13.18 -13.54 17.47
C LEU A 123 14.21 -12.45 17.15
N ASP A 124 15.00 -12.01 18.12
CA ASP A 124 16.08 -11.05 17.89
C ASP A 124 17.14 -11.63 16.96
N SER A 125 17.46 -12.92 17.08
CA SER A 125 18.33 -13.59 16.11
C SER A 125 17.74 -13.63 14.71
N MET A 126 16.42 -13.72 14.56
CA MET A 126 15.78 -13.69 13.24
C MET A 126 15.67 -12.28 12.66
N LEU A 127 15.45 -11.27 13.51
CA LEU A 127 15.30 -9.87 13.09
C LEU A 127 16.67 -9.19 12.90
N ASN A 128 17.69 -9.54 13.69
CA ASN A 128 18.96 -8.81 13.76
C ASN A 128 20.17 -9.58 13.19
N HIS A 129 20.02 -10.78 12.61
CA HIS A 129 21.17 -11.55 12.07
C HIS A 129 21.13 -11.79 10.56
N THR A 130 22.29 -12.22 10.06
CA THR A 130 22.63 -12.44 8.64
C THR A 130 21.66 -13.39 7.92
N PRO A 131 21.53 -13.28 6.58
CA PRO A 131 20.66 -14.14 5.75
C PRO A 131 20.76 -15.65 6.02
N ASP A 132 21.92 -16.14 6.46
CA ASP A 132 22.18 -17.55 6.75
C ASP A 132 21.30 -18.10 7.88
N SER A 133 21.07 -17.31 8.93
CA SER A 133 20.22 -17.71 10.07
C SER A 133 18.75 -17.86 9.66
N THR A 134 18.25 -16.90 8.87
CA THR A 134 16.91 -16.94 8.29
C THR A 134 16.80 -18.09 7.27
N GLN A 135 17.84 -18.37 6.50
CA GLN A 135 17.84 -19.46 5.51
C GLN A 135 17.80 -20.83 6.18
N TYR A 136 18.52 -21.02 7.30
CA TYR A 136 18.42 -22.20 8.17
C TYR A 136 16.99 -22.32 8.70
N PHE A 137 16.44 -21.23 9.22
CA PHE A 137 15.09 -21.17 9.76
C PHE A 137 13.98 -21.29 8.73
N LEU A 138 14.25 -21.35 7.42
CA LEU A 138 13.23 -21.50 6.38
C LEU A 138 13.52 -22.67 5.42
N GLY A 139 14.47 -23.55 5.74
CA GLY A 139 14.96 -24.62 4.85
C GLY A 139 13.89 -25.58 4.31
N GLU A 140 12.85 -25.87 5.10
CA GLU A 140 11.81 -26.86 4.76
C GLU A 140 10.52 -26.26 4.19
N LEU A 141 10.42 -24.93 4.11
CA LEU A 141 9.27 -24.29 3.51
C LEU A 141 9.31 -24.41 1.99
N ASN A 142 8.17 -24.68 1.38
CA ASN A 142 8.01 -24.54 -0.07
C ASN A 142 8.43 -23.12 -0.51
N PHE A 143 9.12 -23.04 -1.65
CA PHE A 143 9.77 -21.82 -2.15
C PHE A 143 8.92 -20.53 -2.10
N PRO A 144 7.60 -20.54 -2.41
CA PRO A 144 6.78 -19.34 -2.32
C PRO A 144 6.63 -18.82 -0.87
N TYR A 145 6.41 -19.72 0.09
CA TYR A 145 6.22 -19.34 1.50
C TYR A 145 7.51 -18.92 2.17
N LYS A 146 8.62 -19.58 1.83
CA LYS A 146 9.97 -19.19 2.25
C LYS A 146 10.27 -17.74 1.84
N LYS A 147 10.03 -17.41 0.57
CA LYS A 147 10.27 -16.06 0.05
C LYS A 147 9.38 -15.03 0.75
N ASN A 148 8.10 -15.33 0.96
CA ASN A 148 7.17 -14.42 1.61
C ASN A 148 7.58 -14.16 3.07
N ILE A 149 7.85 -15.20 3.86
CA ILE A 149 8.27 -15.03 5.25
C ILE A 149 9.63 -14.31 5.33
N HIS A 150 10.59 -14.65 4.47
CA HIS A 150 11.89 -13.97 4.44
C HIS A 150 11.76 -12.48 4.15
N ASN A 151 11.05 -12.12 3.07
CA ASN A 151 10.79 -10.73 2.72
C ASN A 151 10.07 -9.98 3.85
N PHE A 152 9.17 -10.67 4.55
CA PHE A 152 8.42 -10.10 5.64
C PHE A 152 9.28 -9.84 6.89
N VAL A 153 10.15 -10.77 7.24
CA VAL A 153 11.13 -10.61 8.34
C VAL A 153 12.07 -9.45 8.05
N GLN A 154 12.59 -9.34 6.81
CA GLN A 154 13.44 -8.23 6.39
C GLN A 154 12.70 -6.88 6.48
N LYS A 155 11.41 -6.85 6.11
CA LYS A 155 10.56 -5.65 6.25
C LYS A 155 10.40 -5.21 7.71
N ILE A 156 10.27 -6.16 8.66
CA ILE A 156 10.15 -5.85 10.09
C ILE A 156 11.49 -5.37 10.68
N ALA A 157 12.61 -5.95 10.26
CA ALA A 157 13.93 -5.67 10.82
C ALA A 157 14.36 -4.19 10.69
N GLY A 158 13.92 -3.50 9.64
CA GLY A 158 14.17 -2.07 9.43
C GLY A 158 13.02 -1.14 9.82
N GLU A 159 11.97 -1.64 10.49
CA GLU A 159 10.82 -0.83 10.83
C GLU A 159 11.04 -0.06 12.15
N GLU A 160 10.91 1.26 12.09
CA GLU A 160 11.05 2.14 13.27
C GLU A 160 9.69 2.59 13.82
N ASP A 161 8.63 2.60 13.00
CA ASP A 161 7.26 2.94 13.43
C ASP A 161 6.65 1.78 14.25
N PRO A 162 6.38 1.96 15.57
CA PRO A 162 5.82 0.92 16.41
C PRO A 162 4.46 0.40 15.95
N GLU A 163 3.59 1.26 15.38
CA GLU A 163 2.26 0.86 14.90
C GLU A 163 2.40 -0.05 13.66
N LYS A 164 3.30 0.32 12.74
CA LYS A 164 3.60 -0.50 11.57
C LYS A 164 4.30 -1.80 11.93
N MET A 165 5.27 -1.78 12.85
CA MET A 165 5.92 -2.98 13.36
C MET A 165 4.90 -3.93 14.00
N TYR A 166 3.99 -3.40 14.82
CA TYR A 166 2.93 -4.17 15.45
C TYR A 166 2.04 -4.85 14.41
N ARG A 167 1.55 -4.10 13.41
CA ARG A 167 0.73 -4.66 12.31
C ARG A 167 1.47 -5.75 11.55
N ASP A 168 2.74 -5.49 11.20
CA ASP A 168 3.55 -6.43 10.44
C ASP A 168 3.74 -7.72 11.28
N LEU A 169 4.12 -7.64 12.55
CA LEU A 169 4.27 -8.81 13.43
C LEU A 169 2.98 -9.65 13.58
N VAL A 170 1.81 -9.01 13.67
CA VAL A 170 0.51 -9.71 13.69
C VAL A 170 0.30 -10.51 12.39
N GLN A 171 0.64 -9.93 11.24
CA GLN A 171 0.54 -10.59 9.95
C GLN A 171 1.52 -11.76 9.82
N LEU A 172 2.78 -11.59 10.24
CA LEU A 172 3.77 -12.66 10.25
C LEU A 172 3.28 -13.85 11.07
N LYS A 173 2.74 -13.59 12.27
CA LYS A 173 2.15 -14.61 13.13
C LYS A 173 1.03 -15.39 12.42
N LYS A 174 0.10 -14.70 11.75
CA LYS A 174 -0.97 -15.34 10.98
C LYS A 174 -0.40 -16.21 9.85
N MET A 175 0.60 -15.72 9.12
CA MET A 175 1.26 -16.48 8.05
C MET A 175 1.94 -17.75 8.58
N LEU A 176 2.63 -17.68 9.72
CA LEU A 176 3.27 -18.84 10.34
C LEU A 176 2.24 -19.93 10.69
N ARG A 177 1.10 -19.56 11.29
CA ARG A 177 0.02 -20.50 11.60
C ARG A 177 -0.59 -21.17 10.37
N LEU A 178 -0.82 -20.40 9.30
CA LEU A 178 -1.30 -20.96 8.05
C LEU A 178 -0.29 -21.95 7.45
N ASN A 179 1.01 -21.68 7.59
CA ASN A 179 2.05 -22.62 7.14
C ASN A 179 2.07 -23.90 7.97
N ILE A 180 1.88 -23.83 9.29
CA ILE A 180 1.74 -25.01 10.16
C ILE A 180 0.56 -25.87 9.70
N ALA A 181 -0.56 -25.25 9.36
CA ALA A 181 -1.76 -25.96 8.91
C ALA A 181 -1.62 -26.57 7.51
N MET A 182 -1.10 -25.80 6.55
CA MET A 182 -1.10 -26.15 5.13
C MET A 182 0.05 -27.08 4.72
N ILE A 183 1.19 -26.99 5.41
CA ILE A 183 2.37 -27.80 5.09
C ILE A 183 2.41 -28.93 6.11
N ASP A 184 2.60 -30.16 5.62
CA ASP A 184 2.84 -31.32 6.48
C ASP A 184 4.24 -31.21 7.10
N LEU A 185 4.39 -30.29 8.05
CA LEU A 185 5.65 -30.04 8.74
C LEU A 185 5.96 -31.21 9.67
N ARG A 186 7.24 -31.54 9.79
CA ARG A 186 7.69 -32.44 10.85
C ARG A 186 7.37 -31.81 12.22
N PRO A 187 7.03 -32.60 13.26
CA PRO A 187 6.64 -32.06 14.56
C PRO A 187 7.65 -31.05 15.13
N GLU A 188 8.95 -31.35 15.04
CA GLU A 188 10.02 -30.47 15.54
C GLU A 188 10.02 -29.12 14.84
N ARG A 189 9.57 -29.09 13.59
CA ARG A 189 9.51 -27.90 12.77
C ARG A 189 8.26 -27.07 13.03
N ALA A 190 7.12 -27.71 13.25
CA ALA A 190 5.92 -27.04 13.73
C ALA A 190 6.20 -26.37 15.09
N ASP A 191 6.90 -27.06 15.99
CA ASP A 191 7.32 -26.52 17.29
C ASP A 191 8.24 -25.30 17.14
N GLN A 192 9.18 -25.31 16.19
CA GLN A 192 10.00 -24.13 15.90
C GLN A 192 9.16 -22.93 15.46
N PHE A 193 8.12 -23.14 14.65
CA PHE A 193 7.23 -22.05 14.24
C PHE A 193 6.36 -21.55 15.39
N ARG A 194 5.89 -22.45 16.27
CA ARG A 194 5.17 -22.07 17.49
C ARG A 194 6.05 -21.26 18.45
N ASN A 195 7.31 -21.66 18.63
CA ASN A 195 8.28 -20.88 19.41
C ASN A 195 8.50 -19.48 18.83
N LEU A 196 8.56 -19.36 17.51
CA LEU A 196 8.61 -18.05 16.85
C LEU A 196 7.34 -17.22 17.11
N ILE A 197 6.17 -17.85 17.04
CA ILE A 197 4.89 -17.20 17.35
C ILE A 197 4.85 -16.70 18.80
N PHE A 198 5.34 -17.49 19.76
CA PHE A 198 5.46 -17.08 21.17
C PHE A 198 6.37 -15.87 21.34
N ALA A 199 7.52 -15.86 20.66
CA ALA A 199 8.43 -14.74 20.68
C ALA A 199 7.81 -13.48 20.08
N ILE A 200 7.08 -13.61 18.96
CA ILE A 200 6.31 -12.52 18.34
C ILE A 200 5.26 -11.97 19.33
N ASN A 201 4.50 -12.84 20.00
CA ASN A 201 3.50 -12.41 20.99
C ASN A 201 4.13 -11.66 22.18
N THR A 202 5.33 -12.05 22.59
CA THR A 202 6.09 -11.35 23.63
C THR A 202 6.48 -9.95 23.16
N LYS A 203 6.97 -9.82 21.92
CA LYS A 203 7.29 -8.51 21.32
C LYS A 203 6.05 -7.63 21.12
N LEU A 204 4.94 -8.18 20.66
CA LEU A 204 3.67 -7.46 20.53
C LEU A 204 3.20 -6.90 21.87
N SER A 205 3.28 -7.71 22.93
CA SER A 205 2.91 -7.30 24.29
C SER A 205 3.83 -6.18 24.81
N TYR A 206 5.13 -6.25 24.52
CA TYR A 206 6.07 -5.18 24.83
C TYR A 206 5.72 -3.88 24.10
N LEU A 207 5.41 -3.94 22.80
CA LEU A 207 5.04 -2.75 22.02
C LEU A 207 3.79 -2.07 22.62
N GLU A 208 2.78 -2.83 23.05
CA GLU A 208 1.59 -2.28 23.70
C GLU A 208 1.88 -1.63 25.05
N GLN A 209 2.80 -2.19 25.83
CA GLN A 209 3.19 -1.62 27.13
C GLN A 209 3.97 -0.31 26.96
N VAL A 210 4.82 -0.22 25.93
CA VAL A 210 5.66 0.96 25.67
C VAL A 210 4.91 2.04 24.90
N TYR A 211 4.01 1.66 23.99
CA TYR A 211 3.25 2.58 23.12
C TYR A 211 1.73 2.39 23.26
N PRO A 212 1.17 2.54 24.48
CA PRO A 212 -0.24 2.24 24.73
C PRO A 212 -1.17 3.21 24.00
N ASP A 213 -0.86 4.51 23.94
CA ASP A 213 -1.74 5.50 23.33
C ASP A 213 -1.89 5.33 21.82
N ASP A 214 -0.85 4.85 21.13
CA ASP A 214 -0.85 4.67 19.68
C ASP A 214 -1.48 3.33 19.24
N ILE A 215 -1.33 2.29 20.07
CA ILE A 215 -1.77 0.92 19.74
C ILE A 215 -3.15 0.60 20.37
N ILE A 216 -3.43 1.09 21.59
CA ILE A 216 -4.60 0.68 22.39
C ILE A 216 -5.83 1.56 22.13
N LYS A 217 -5.67 2.84 21.72
CA LYS A 217 -6.84 3.72 21.47
C LYS A 217 -7.77 3.25 20.35
N LYS A 218 -7.35 2.30 19.50
CA LYS A 218 -8.19 1.69 18.45
C LYS A 218 -8.82 0.34 18.85
N THR A 219 -8.49 -0.18 20.03
CA THR A 219 -8.82 -1.55 20.45
C THR A 219 -9.66 -1.56 21.73
N VAL A 220 -10.97 -1.43 21.51
CA VAL A 220 -12.07 -2.00 22.32
C VAL A 220 -12.67 -1.15 23.45
N ALA A 221 -13.93 -0.76 23.23
CA ALA A 221 -14.90 -0.52 24.28
C ALA A 221 -15.58 -1.85 24.66
N PRO A 222 -15.81 -2.14 25.95
CA PRO A 222 -16.55 -3.33 26.38
C PRO A 222 -18.02 -3.29 25.91
N GLN A 223 -18.52 -4.41 25.38
CA GLN A 223 -19.87 -4.59 24.78
C GLN A 223 -20.10 -3.88 23.44
N SER A 224 -19.11 -3.93 22.56
CA SER A 224 -19.20 -3.33 21.23
C SER A 224 -20.10 -4.15 20.28
N LEU A 225 -20.64 -3.52 19.22
CA LEU A 225 -21.37 -4.22 18.15
C LEU A 225 -20.58 -5.45 17.58
N PRO A 226 -19.26 -5.36 17.31
CA PRO A 226 -18.44 -6.52 16.95
C PRO A 226 -18.58 -7.70 17.90
N ASP A 227 -18.61 -7.45 19.22
CA ASP A 227 -18.74 -8.49 20.24
C ASP A 227 -20.09 -9.21 20.13
N VAL A 228 -21.17 -8.44 19.97
CA VAL A 228 -22.53 -8.97 19.84
C VAL A 228 -22.66 -9.87 18.61
N ILE A 229 -22.18 -9.41 17.45
CA ILE A 229 -22.25 -10.17 16.20
C ILE A 229 -21.43 -11.45 16.27
N SER A 230 -20.22 -11.34 16.80
CA SER A 230 -19.29 -12.47 16.91
C SER A 230 -19.72 -13.47 17.98
N GLY A 231 -20.33 -13.01 19.07
CA GLY A 231 -20.80 -13.85 20.18
C GLY A 231 -22.14 -14.53 19.93
N MET A 232 -22.91 -14.11 18.93
CA MET A 232 -24.24 -14.65 18.63
C MET A 232 -24.20 -16.17 18.32
N SER A 233 -25.31 -16.91 18.45
CA SER A 233 -25.34 -18.31 17.99
C SER A 233 -25.66 -18.41 16.49
N PRO A 234 -25.30 -19.49 15.78
CA PRO A 234 -25.54 -19.58 14.33
C PRO A 234 -27.00 -19.35 13.94
N THR A 235 -27.95 -19.98 14.64
CA THR A 235 -29.38 -19.80 14.39
C THR A 235 -29.84 -18.35 14.58
N LYS A 236 -29.33 -17.67 15.62
CA LYS A 236 -29.69 -16.27 15.88
C LYS A 236 -29.10 -15.33 14.83
N ALA A 237 -27.88 -15.60 14.37
CA ALA A 237 -27.24 -14.85 13.29
C ALA A 237 -28.00 -15.01 11.97
N THR A 238 -28.43 -16.22 11.62
CA THR A 238 -29.29 -16.47 10.46
C THR A 238 -30.60 -15.69 10.57
N ASN A 239 -31.25 -15.69 11.73
CA ASN A 239 -32.49 -14.94 11.95
C ASN A 239 -32.27 -13.41 11.87
N LEU A 240 -31.14 -12.91 12.39
CA LEU A 240 -30.74 -11.51 12.26
C LEU A 240 -30.59 -11.12 10.78
N VAL A 241 -29.90 -11.95 9.99
CA VAL A 241 -29.76 -11.75 8.53
C VAL A 241 -31.12 -11.72 7.85
N LEU A 242 -32.04 -12.62 8.21
CA LEU A 242 -33.38 -12.65 7.62
C LEU A 242 -34.17 -11.37 7.93
N GLU A 243 -34.09 -10.86 9.15
CA GLU A 243 -34.76 -9.60 9.53
C GLU A 243 -34.13 -8.39 8.82
N LEU A 244 -32.80 -8.26 8.88
CA LEU A 244 -32.07 -7.15 8.26
C LEU A 244 -32.09 -7.21 6.72
N SER A 245 -32.29 -8.37 6.11
CA SER A 245 -32.48 -8.49 4.66
C SER A 245 -33.71 -7.73 4.14
N LYS A 246 -34.64 -7.34 5.02
CA LYS A 246 -35.80 -6.49 4.69
C LYS A 246 -35.43 -5.04 4.39
N GLY A 247 -34.17 -4.62 4.60
CA GLY A 247 -33.69 -3.27 4.34
C GLY A 247 -34.47 -2.24 5.16
N ALA A 248 -34.96 -1.19 4.53
CA ALA A 248 -35.76 -0.13 5.18
C ALA A 248 -37.01 -0.64 5.91
N ASN A 249 -37.50 -1.84 5.60
CA ASN A 249 -38.70 -2.43 6.21
C ASN A 249 -38.42 -3.31 7.44
N PHE A 250 -37.17 -3.39 7.92
CA PHE A 250 -36.86 -4.11 9.16
C PHE A 250 -37.53 -3.42 10.37
N LYS A 251 -37.84 -4.19 11.42
CA LYS A 251 -38.39 -3.62 12.66
C LYS A 251 -37.52 -3.99 13.84
N ILE A 252 -37.15 -3.01 14.66
CA ILE A 252 -36.33 -3.23 15.86
C ILE A 252 -37.01 -4.19 16.85
N ASP A 253 -38.34 -4.16 16.96
CA ASP A 253 -39.11 -5.11 17.78
C ASP A 253 -38.92 -6.57 17.36
N ASN A 254 -38.63 -6.84 16.09
CA ASN A 254 -38.33 -8.19 15.63
C ASN A 254 -36.90 -8.59 15.99
N LEU A 255 -35.97 -7.64 16.07
CA LEU A 255 -34.63 -7.88 16.59
C LEU A 255 -34.70 -8.29 18.05
N ALA A 256 -35.50 -7.61 18.88
CA ALA A 256 -35.68 -7.96 20.29
C ALA A 256 -36.18 -9.41 20.50
N LYS A 257 -36.96 -9.96 19.55
CA LYS A 257 -37.44 -11.34 19.57
C LYS A 257 -36.38 -12.38 19.17
N LEU A 258 -35.21 -11.94 18.71
CA LEU A 258 -34.12 -12.86 18.41
C LEU A 258 -33.77 -13.66 19.66
N TYR A 259 -33.67 -13.05 20.85
CA TYR A 259 -33.42 -13.76 22.09
C TYR A 259 -34.70 -13.88 22.93
N GLY A 260 -34.98 -15.09 23.43
CA GLY A 260 -35.99 -15.30 24.47
C GLY A 260 -35.46 -14.88 25.85
N PRO A 261 -36.32 -14.52 26.82
CA PRO A 261 -35.88 -14.10 28.16
C PRO A 261 -35.03 -15.13 28.94
N LYS A 262 -35.07 -16.40 28.53
CA LYS A 262 -34.29 -17.51 29.11
C LYS A 262 -33.03 -17.86 28.31
N ASP A 263 -32.84 -17.25 27.13
CA ASP A 263 -31.66 -17.50 26.30
C ASP A 263 -30.43 -16.86 26.93
N LYS A 264 -29.30 -17.57 26.94
CA LYS A 264 -28.01 -16.95 27.29
C LYS A 264 -27.70 -15.83 26.28
N GLY A 265 -27.32 -14.65 26.77
CA GLY A 265 -27.08 -13.46 25.94
C GLY A 265 -28.29 -12.53 25.81
N TYR A 266 -29.45 -12.87 26.38
CA TYR A 266 -30.65 -12.03 26.29
C TYR A 266 -30.45 -10.65 26.93
N ALA A 267 -29.92 -10.59 28.15
CA ALA A 267 -29.75 -9.33 28.88
C ALA A 267 -28.78 -8.40 28.14
N GLU A 268 -27.66 -8.95 27.68
CA GLU A 268 -26.62 -8.26 26.92
C GLU A 268 -27.16 -7.75 25.58
N PHE A 269 -27.95 -8.56 24.88
CA PHE A 269 -28.54 -8.16 23.59
C PHE A 269 -29.64 -7.09 23.75
N MET A 270 -30.46 -7.17 24.81
CA MET A 270 -31.46 -6.15 25.10
C MET A 270 -30.81 -4.84 25.55
N GLN A 271 -29.74 -4.91 26.34
CA GLN A 271 -28.91 -3.76 26.68
C GLN A 271 -28.33 -3.12 25.42
N PHE A 272 -27.78 -3.93 24.50
CA PHE A 272 -27.29 -3.44 23.22
C PHE A 272 -28.39 -2.70 22.44
N LEU A 273 -29.59 -3.28 22.29
CA LEU A 273 -30.69 -2.63 21.58
C LEU A 273 -31.18 -1.33 22.25
N GLY A 274 -31.13 -1.24 23.58
CA GLY A 274 -31.48 -0.01 24.32
C GLY A 274 -30.40 1.07 24.25
N ALA A 275 -29.13 0.66 24.16
CA ALA A 275 -27.98 1.56 24.11
C ALA A 275 -27.61 2.03 22.70
N HIS A 276 -28.22 1.47 21.65
CA HIS A 276 -27.87 1.77 20.25
C HIS A 276 -29.06 2.18 19.39
N ARG A 277 -28.80 3.03 18.41
CA ARG A 277 -29.72 3.35 17.31
C ARG A 277 -29.26 2.68 16.03
N ILE A 278 -30.20 2.12 15.27
CA ILE A 278 -29.91 1.41 14.00
C ILE A 278 -30.70 2.08 12.87
N GLU A 279 -30.00 2.51 11.82
CA GLU A 279 -30.57 3.20 10.66
C GLU A 279 -30.20 2.48 9.37
N PHE A 280 -31.14 2.34 8.43
CA PHE A 280 -30.83 1.73 7.13
C PHE A 280 -30.15 2.75 6.21
N LEU A 281 -28.93 2.44 5.74
CA LEU A 281 -28.13 3.29 4.85
C LEU A 281 -28.42 3.05 3.36
N GLY A 282 -29.04 1.92 3.03
CA GLY A 282 -29.29 1.53 1.64
C GLY A 282 -28.59 0.25 1.22
N GLY A 283 -28.48 0.08 -0.10
CA GLY A 283 -27.85 -1.07 -0.74
C GLY A 283 -28.83 -2.01 -1.43
N ASN A 284 -28.44 -2.48 -2.62
CA ASN A 284 -29.24 -3.40 -3.42
C ASN A 284 -28.94 -4.86 -3.04
N ASN A 285 -27.78 -5.37 -3.48
CA ASN A 285 -27.36 -6.76 -3.24
C ASN A 285 -26.92 -7.00 -1.79
N SER A 286 -26.18 -6.04 -1.23
CA SER A 286 -25.85 -5.98 0.19
C SER A 286 -26.76 -4.96 0.86
N LYS A 287 -27.08 -5.14 2.15
CA LYS A 287 -27.85 -4.18 2.95
C LYS A 287 -26.95 -3.58 4.01
N ASN A 288 -26.90 -2.26 4.11
CA ASN A 288 -26.02 -1.55 5.04
C ASN A 288 -26.86 -0.84 6.10
N PHE A 289 -26.44 -0.94 7.35
CA PHE A 289 -27.10 -0.30 8.49
C PHE A 289 -26.08 0.49 9.29
N LYS A 290 -26.35 1.76 9.56
CA LYS A 290 -25.58 2.56 10.51
C LYS A 290 -26.01 2.16 11.91
N VAL A 291 -25.06 1.88 12.78
CA VAL A 291 -25.30 1.58 14.20
C VAL A 291 -24.57 2.61 15.02
N ILE A 292 -25.30 3.34 15.86
CA ILE A 292 -24.77 4.45 16.66
C ILE A 292 -24.95 4.08 18.14
N GLU A 293 -23.86 4.11 18.90
CA GLU A 293 -23.93 3.97 20.35
C GLU A 293 -24.38 5.30 20.98
N ASN A 294 -25.47 5.29 21.75
CA ASN A 294 -26.14 6.51 22.24
C ASN A 294 -25.28 7.29 23.26
N SER A 295 -24.44 6.61 24.03
CA SER A 295 -23.61 7.20 25.09
C SER A 295 -22.33 7.85 24.55
N SER A 296 -21.65 7.17 23.64
CA SER A 296 -20.34 7.58 23.11
C SER A 296 -20.43 8.33 21.78
N GLY A 297 -21.52 8.14 21.04
CA GLY A 297 -21.65 8.61 19.66
C GLY A 297 -20.82 7.82 18.64
N VAL A 298 -20.19 6.71 19.04
CA VAL A 298 -19.40 5.87 18.12
C VAL A 298 -20.32 5.26 17.06
N GLU A 299 -19.87 5.30 15.81
CA GLU A 299 -20.66 4.91 14.64
C GLU A 299 -20.01 3.73 13.90
N TRP A 300 -20.82 2.72 13.60
CA TRP A 300 -20.44 1.52 12.86
C TRP A 300 -21.34 1.30 11.65
N VAL A 301 -20.89 0.47 10.72
CA VAL A 301 -21.75 -0.11 9.68
C VAL A 301 -21.92 -1.61 9.93
N LEU A 302 -23.15 -2.04 10.14
CA LEU A 302 -23.56 -3.45 10.07
C LEU A 302 -24.03 -3.76 8.65
N LYS A 303 -23.27 -4.59 7.94
CA LYS A 303 -23.50 -4.98 6.54
C LYS A 303 -24.00 -6.42 6.45
N ILE A 304 -25.13 -6.62 5.77
CA ILE A 304 -25.54 -7.91 5.23
C ILE A 304 -24.90 -8.06 3.86
N GLU A 305 -23.74 -8.68 3.84
CA GLU A 305 -22.95 -8.81 2.62
C GLU A 305 -23.43 -9.96 1.74
N ASN A 306 -23.64 -9.65 0.46
CA ASN A 306 -23.77 -10.62 -0.60
C ASN A 306 -22.51 -10.65 -1.47
N ARG A 307 -21.74 -11.74 -1.34
CA ARG A 307 -20.49 -11.99 -2.07
C ARG A 307 -20.68 -12.38 -3.53
N LEU A 308 -21.91 -12.73 -3.95
CA LEU A 308 -22.20 -13.19 -5.32
C LEU A 308 -21.29 -14.35 -5.77
N GLY A 309 -20.98 -15.26 -4.85
CA GLY A 309 -20.11 -16.40 -5.14
C GLY A 309 -18.63 -16.07 -5.35
N VAL A 310 -18.14 -14.89 -4.91
CA VAL A 310 -16.71 -14.55 -4.99
C VAL A 310 -16.00 -14.80 -3.65
N PRO A 311 -14.85 -15.51 -3.63
CA PRO A 311 -14.07 -15.73 -2.40
C PRO A 311 -13.43 -14.43 -1.90
N ARG A 312 -13.14 -14.36 -0.59
CA ARG A 312 -12.50 -13.20 0.06
C ARG A 312 -10.98 -13.19 0.00
N GLU A 313 -10.35 -14.29 -0.38
CA GLU A 313 -8.88 -14.44 -0.38
C GLU A 313 -8.10 -13.23 -0.93
N VAL A 314 -8.47 -12.72 -2.12
CA VAL A 314 -7.77 -11.57 -2.73
C VAL A 314 -8.02 -10.27 -1.96
N GLU A 315 -9.23 -10.08 -1.45
CA GLU A 315 -9.57 -8.91 -0.63
C GLU A 315 -8.83 -8.95 0.72
N THR A 316 -8.81 -10.10 1.39
CA THR A 316 -8.03 -10.32 2.63
C THR A 316 -6.55 -10.04 2.37
N TYR A 317 -5.99 -10.59 1.29
CA TYR A 317 -4.60 -10.35 0.91
C TYR A 317 -4.33 -8.85 0.70
N LEU A 318 -5.18 -8.14 -0.03
CA LEU A 318 -5.00 -6.70 -0.27
C LEU A 318 -5.14 -5.89 1.02
N ALA A 319 -6.13 -6.19 1.86
CA ALA A 319 -6.36 -5.50 3.14
C ALA A 319 -5.18 -5.65 4.11
N GLU A 320 -4.52 -6.80 4.09
CA GLU A 320 -3.34 -7.07 4.93
C GLU A 320 -2.04 -6.53 4.31
N ASN A 321 -2.02 -6.21 3.01
CA ASN A 321 -0.81 -5.82 2.29
C ASN A 321 -0.99 -4.46 1.59
N ALA A 322 -1.18 -4.48 0.27
CA ALA A 322 -1.08 -3.30 -0.59
C ALA A 322 -2.12 -2.21 -0.26
N LEU A 323 -3.25 -2.57 0.34
CA LEU A 323 -4.36 -1.68 0.69
C LEU A 323 -4.63 -1.63 2.20
N SER A 324 -3.61 -1.89 3.02
CA SER A 324 -3.70 -1.72 4.47
C SER A 324 -4.12 -0.28 4.81
N GLY A 325 -5.19 -0.14 5.59
CA GLY A 325 -5.79 1.15 5.93
C GLY A 325 -6.64 1.79 4.83
N THR A 326 -6.66 1.27 3.61
CA THR A 326 -7.52 1.75 2.51
C THR A 326 -8.83 0.96 2.43
N LEU A 327 -8.78 -0.37 2.61
CA LEU A 327 -10.00 -1.16 2.76
C LEU A 327 -10.60 -0.89 4.14
N THR A 328 -11.92 -0.71 4.19
CA THR A 328 -12.61 -0.48 5.47
C THR A 328 -12.33 -1.64 6.41
N ALA A 329 -11.86 -1.33 7.61
CA ALA A 329 -11.51 -2.37 8.58
C ALA A 329 -12.74 -3.24 8.92
N THR A 330 -12.54 -4.56 8.93
CA THR A 330 -13.58 -5.51 9.35
C THR A 330 -13.35 -5.89 10.81
N TYR A 331 -14.24 -5.42 11.69
CA TYR A 331 -14.15 -5.63 13.13
C TYR A 331 -14.83 -6.93 13.58
N ALA A 332 -15.85 -7.35 12.84
CA ALA A 332 -16.47 -8.66 12.98
C ALA A 332 -16.95 -9.14 11.62
N SER A 333 -16.84 -10.45 11.37
CA SER A 333 -17.37 -11.09 10.17
C SER A 333 -17.93 -12.44 10.55
N ARG A 334 -19.15 -12.71 10.08
CA ARG A 334 -19.82 -13.97 10.34
C ARG A 334 -20.57 -14.46 9.10
N PRO A 335 -20.14 -15.57 8.48
CA PRO A 335 -20.91 -16.21 7.43
C PRO A 335 -22.18 -16.85 8.03
N THR A 336 -23.25 -16.78 7.27
CA THR A 336 -24.55 -17.38 7.58
C THR A 336 -25.09 -18.09 6.34
N VAL A 337 -25.91 -19.10 6.58
CA VAL A 337 -26.61 -19.85 5.53
C VAL A 337 -28.09 -19.55 5.67
N ILE A 338 -28.71 -19.05 4.61
CA ILE A 338 -30.15 -18.79 4.55
C ILE A 338 -30.78 -19.66 3.46
N THR A 339 -31.93 -20.24 3.76
CA THR A 339 -32.75 -20.93 2.77
C THR A 339 -33.90 -20.02 2.38
N LYS A 340 -33.99 -19.68 1.09
CA LYS A 340 -35.08 -18.88 0.53
C LYS A 340 -35.97 -19.73 -0.34
N ASN A 341 -37.28 -19.51 -0.21
CA ASN A 341 -38.27 -20.04 -1.12
C ASN A 341 -38.42 -19.07 -2.29
N TYR A 342 -37.99 -19.49 -3.47
CA TYR A 342 -38.17 -18.74 -4.71
C TYR A 342 -39.36 -19.32 -5.49
N ARG A 343 -40.18 -18.41 -5.99
CA ARG A 343 -41.22 -18.73 -6.97
C ARG A 343 -40.62 -18.51 -8.35
N LYS A 344 -40.37 -19.59 -9.09
CA LYS A 344 -39.81 -19.53 -10.44
C LYS A 344 -40.84 -20.00 -11.43
N ILE A 345 -41.16 -19.18 -12.43
CA ILE A 345 -41.97 -19.62 -13.56
C ILE A 345 -41.10 -20.56 -14.40
N ASN A 346 -41.53 -21.80 -14.54
CA ASN A 346 -40.92 -22.73 -15.47
C ASN A 346 -41.21 -22.24 -16.89
N GLN A 347 -40.17 -21.77 -17.60
CA GLN A 347 -40.32 -21.18 -18.94
C GLN A 347 -40.95 -22.13 -19.96
N LYS A 348 -40.84 -23.45 -19.77
CA LYS A 348 -41.44 -24.43 -20.70
C LYS A 348 -42.92 -24.65 -20.45
N THR A 349 -43.35 -24.60 -19.20
CA THR A 349 -44.73 -24.98 -18.82
C THR A 349 -45.59 -23.78 -18.42
N GLY A 350 -44.99 -22.62 -18.18
CA GLY A 350 -45.64 -21.44 -17.60
C GLY A 350 -46.05 -21.61 -16.13
N HIS A 351 -45.87 -22.79 -15.52
CA HIS A 351 -46.25 -23.04 -14.14
C HIS A 351 -45.21 -22.48 -13.16
N GLU A 352 -45.72 -21.90 -12.07
CA GLU A 352 -44.93 -21.46 -10.93
C GLU A 352 -44.44 -22.70 -10.15
N VAL A 353 -43.13 -22.82 -10.00
CA VAL A 353 -42.48 -23.85 -9.20
C VAL A 353 -41.83 -23.19 -7.99
N ASN A 354 -42.15 -23.70 -6.81
CA ASN A 354 -41.46 -23.30 -5.58
C ASN A 354 -40.12 -24.05 -5.54
N THR A 355 -39.04 -23.32 -5.67
CA THR A 355 -37.68 -23.84 -5.51
C THR A 355 -37.09 -23.30 -4.22
N GLN A 356 -36.58 -24.18 -3.37
CA GLN A 356 -35.73 -23.78 -2.27
C GLN A 356 -34.31 -23.59 -2.78
N GLN A 357 -33.74 -22.42 -2.52
CA GLN A 357 -32.34 -22.14 -2.81
C GLN A 357 -31.66 -21.71 -1.52
N THR A 358 -30.54 -22.37 -1.24
CA THR A 358 -29.64 -22.00 -0.16
C THR A 358 -28.67 -20.95 -0.66
N GLU A 359 -28.46 -19.90 0.14
CA GLU A 359 -27.52 -18.83 -0.15
C GLU A 359 -26.67 -18.55 1.07
N THR A 360 -25.46 -18.05 0.86
CA THR A 360 -24.62 -17.52 1.93
C THR A 360 -24.76 -16.00 2.03
N ARG A 361 -24.71 -15.49 3.26
CA ARG A 361 -24.62 -14.06 3.56
C ARG A 361 -23.62 -13.82 4.67
N GLY A 362 -22.84 -12.75 4.57
CA GLY A 362 -21.98 -12.29 5.66
C GLY A 362 -22.71 -11.28 6.53
N LEU A 363 -22.64 -11.41 7.84
CA LEU A 363 -22.80 -10.29 8.77
C LEU A 363 -21.42 -9.68 8.98
N VAL A 364 -21.23 -8.44 8.55
CA VAL A 364 -19.93 -7.77 8.61
C VAL A 364 -20.08 -6.46 9.36
N VAL A 365 -19.18 -6.18 10.29
CA VAL A 365 -19.12 -4.90 11.00
C VAL A 365 -17.89 -4.14 10.51
N THR A 366 -18.08 -2.94 9.99
CA THR A 366 -17.01 -2.05 9.52
C THR A 366 -17.11 -0.67 10.17
N GLU A 367 -16.08 0.14 9.99
CA GLU A 367 -16.10 1.57 10.33
C GLU A 367 -17.18 2.32 9.50
N PHE A 368 -17.68 3.43 10.05
CA PHE A 368 -18.55 4.35 9.33
C PHE A 368 -17.74 5.51 8.74
N CYS A 369 -17.73 5.61 7.41
CA CYS A 369 -17.06 6.71 6.71
C CYS A 369 -17.99 7.93 6.60
N LYS A 370 -17.73 8.98 7.39
CA LYS A 370 -18.59 10.17 7.51
C LYS A 370 -18.77 10.95 6.20
N GLY A 371 -17.78 10.93 5.31
CA GLY A 371 -17.87 11.54 3.99
C GLY A 371 -18.79 10.79 3.02
N GLY A 372 -19.30 9.61 3.38
CA GLY A 372 -20.18 8.81 2.53
C GLY A 372 -19.49 8.37 1.23
N ASP A 373 -20.28 7.98 0.23
CA ASP A 373 -19.75 7.56 -1.07
C ASP A 373 -19.39 8.76 -1.98
N LEU A 374 -18.49 8.56 -2.96
CA LEU A 374 -18.02 9.63 -3.84
C LEU A 374 -19.13 10.26 -4.69
N GLU A 375 -20.15 9.51 -5.08
CA GLU A 375 -21.25 10.06 -5.87
C GLU A 375 -22.08 11.05 -5.03
N SER A 376 -22.41 10.65 -3.80
CA SER A 376 -23.06 11.53 -2.82
C SER A 376 -22.17 12.70 -2.41
N HIS A 377 -20.87 12.47 -2.26
CA HIS A 377 -19.88 13.49 -1.89
C HIS A 377 -19.82 14.62 -2.93
N GLY A 378 -19.62 14.30 -4.21
CA GLY A 378 -19.55 15.29 -5.29
C GLY A 378 -20.84 16.12 -5.41
N LYS A 379 -22.01 15.52 -5.15
CA LYS A 379 -23.31 16.21 -5.16
C LYS A 379 -23.50 17.20 -4.01
N ARG A 380 -22.85 16.99 -2.86
CA ARG A 380 -22.92 17.93 -1.72
C ARG A 380 -22.08 19.18 -1.94
N ILE A 381 -21.00 19.09 -2.71
CA ILE A 381 -20.17 20.24 -3.06
C ILE A 381 -20.89 21.05 -4.14
N LYS A 382 -21.45 22.21 -3.76
CA LYS A 382 -22.23 23.06 -4.68
C LYS A 382 -21.34 23.94 -5.56
N ASP A 383 -20.17 24.33 -5.07
CA ASP A 383 -19.22 25.18 -5.77
C ASP A 383 -18.33 24.36 -6.72
N ASN A 384 -18.19 24.84 -7.96
CA ASN A 384 -17.36 24.19 -8.98
C ASN A 384 -15.88 24.21 -8.60
N LYS A 385 -15.37 25.27 -7.95
CA LYS A 385 -13.94 25.37 -7.62
C LYS A 385 -13.55 24.32 -6.59
N SER A 386 -14.26 24.24 -5.47
CA SER A 386 -14.09 23.21 -4.45
C SER A 386 -14.30 21.81 -5.01
N ARG A 387 -15.26 21.62 -5.94
CA ARG A 387 -15.46 20.32 -6.58
C ARG A 387 -14.25 19.90 -7.44
N LEU A 388 -13.68 20.82 -8.22
CA LEU A 388 -12.49 20.56 -9.03
C LEU A 388 -11.26 20.29 -8.16
N SER A 389 -11.05 21.10 -7.12
CA SER A 389 -9.98 20.88 -6.13
C SER A 389 -10.11 19.52 -5.46
N SER A 390 -11.31 19.16 -4.98
CA SER A 390 -11.59 17.86 -4.39
C SER A 390 -11.38 16.72 -5.39
N ALA A 391 -11.69 16.92 -6.67
CA ALA A 391 -11.44 15.92 -7.70
C ALA A 391 -9.94 15.64 -7.88
N TYR A 392 -9.07 16.65 -7.85
CA TYR A 392 -7.63 16.42 -7.99
C TYR A 392 -7.07 15.51 -6.88
N ASP A 393 -7.40 15.79 -5.62
CA ASP A 393 -6.94 14.99 -4.48
C ASP A 393 -7.55 13.57 -4.54
N ILE A 394 -8.88 13.45 -4.58
CA ILE A 394 -9.58 12.15 -4.56
C ILE A 394 -9.12 11.23 -5.69
N TYR A 395 -9.00 11.74 -6.91
CA TYR A 395 -8.62 10.91 -8.05
C TYR A 395 -7.11 10.64 -8.12
N SER A 396 -6.28 11.45 -7.46
CA SER A 396 -4.88 11.10 -7.21
C SER A 396 -4.79 9.93 -6.23
N GLN A 397 -5.53 9.96 -5.11
CA GLN A 397 -5.62 8.84 -4.18
C GLN A 397 -6.14 7.56 -4.87
N MET A 398 -7.18 7.67 -5.72
CA MET A 398 -7.70 6.55 -6.50
C MET A 398 -6.64 5.96 -7.45
N GLY A 399 -5.88 6.81 -8.14
CA GLY A 399 -4.78 6.39 -9.03
C GLY A 399 -3.68 5.64 -8.29
N GLU A 400 -3.27 6.15 -7.11
CA GLU A 400 -2.30 5.46 -6.25
C GLU A 400 -2.79 4.07 -5.80
N ILE A 401 -4.07 3.98 -5.45
CA ILE A 401 -4.70 2.72 -5.03
C ILE A 401 -4.74 1.72 -6.19
N PHE A 402 -5.08 2.15 -7.41
CA PHE A 402 -5.01 1.29 -8.59
C PHE A 402 -3.59 0.78 -8.86
N GLU A 403 -2.57 1.64 -8.75
CA GLU A 403 -1.18 1.22 -8.89
C GLU A 403 -0.78 0.19 -7.83
N LYS A 404 -1.15 0.40 -6.56
CA LYS A 404 -0.91 -0.57 -5.47
C LYS A 404 -1.57 -1.93 -5.78
N VAL A 405 -2.82 -1.92 -6.25
CA VAL A 405 -3.53 -3.15 -6.66
C VAL A 405 -2.82 -3.84 -7.83
N ARG A 406 -2.45 -3.09 -8.88
CA ARG A 406 -1.79 -3.63 -10.08
C ARG A 406 -0.41 -4.21 -9.77
N ILE A 407 0.43 -3.47 -9.03
CA ILE A 407 1.79 -3.90 -8.64
C ILE A 407 1.73 -5.16 -7.78
N SER A 408 0.70 -5.32 -6.96
CA SER A 408 0.47 -6.53 -6.17
C SER A 408 -0.01 -7.74 -6.99
N GLY A 409 -0.14 -7.61 -8.33
CA GLY A 409 -0.61 -8.66 -9.21
C GLY A 409 -2.12 -8.93 -9.10
N ASN A 410 -2.90 -7.90 -8.78
CA ASN A 410 -4.35 -7.97 -8.60
C ASN A 410 -5.07 -6.94 -9.48
N ALA A 411 -6.39 -7.02 -9.53
CA ALA A 411 -7.25 -6.11 -10.27
C ALA A 411 -8.51 -5.74 -9.48
N PHE A 412 -9.04 -4.54 -9.75
CA PHE A 412 -10.30 -4.01 -9.20
C PHE A 412 -11.25 -3.63 -10.35
N PRO A 413 -12.13 -4.54 -10.79
CA PRO A 413 -12.95 -4.41 -11.99
C PRO A 413 -14.30 -3.70 -11.79
N ASP A 414 -14.68 -3.39 -10.54
CA ASP A 414 -15.91 -2.65 -10.22
C ASP A 414 -15.68 -1.36 -9.38
N PRO A 415 -14.72 -0.49 -9.72
CA PRO A 415 -14.36 0.65 -8.88
C PRO A 415 -15.24 1.88 -9.17
N LYS A 416 -16.57 1.74 -9.16
CA LYS A 416 -17.49 2.88 -9.36
C LYS A 416 -17.51 3.82 -8.14
N ASN A 417 -17.84 5.10 -8.34
CA ASN A 417 -17.93 6.11 -7.27
C ASN A 417 -18.75 5.68 -6.04
N THR A 418 -19.79 4.87 -6.20
CA THR A 418 -20.60 4.35 -5.07
C THR A 418 -19.91 3.26 -4.23
N ASN A 419 -18.78 2.71 -4.69
CA ASN A 419 -17.97 1.73 -3.97
C ASN A 419 -16.76 2.36 -3.25
N TRP A 420 -16.54 3.65 -3.45
CA TRP A 420 -15.50 4.44 -2.81
C TRP A 420 -16.12 5.34 -1.74
N LEU A 421 -15.59 5.30 -0.52
CA LEU A 421 -16.04 6.12 0.59
C LEU A 421 -14.98 7.15 0.97
N ILE A 422 -15.38 8.22 1.65
CA ILE A 422 -14.48 9.21 2.26
C ILE A 422 -14.58 9.11 3.77
N ASP A 423 -13.47 8.86 4.44
CA ASP A 423 -13.41 8.85 5.90
C ASP A 423 -13.43 10.28 6.50
N GLU A 424 -13.24 10.37 7.82
CA GLU A 424 -13.25 11.65 8.53
C GLU A 424 -12.00 12.53 8.31
N ASN A 425 -10.96 11.97 7.70
CA ASN A 425 -9.71 12.66 7.36
C ASN A 425 -9.59 12.91 5.85
N GLU A 426 -10.72 12.92 5.14
CA GLU A 426 -10.80 13.06 3.68
C GLU A 426 -9.99 12.00 2.90
N LYS A 427 -9.76 10.82 3.50
CA LYS A 427 -9.05 9.72 2.84
C LYS A 427 -10.01 8.77 2.17
N LEU A 428 -9.60 8.33 0.98
CA LEU A 428 -10.36 7.40 0.17
C LEU A 428 -10.31 5.99 0.76
N LYS A 429 -11.49 5.41 0.96
CA LYS A 429 -11.71 4.06 1.47
C LYS A 429 -12.47 3.20 0.46
N ILE A 430 -12.28 1.89 0.54
CA ILE A 430 -13.05 0.91 -0.25
C ILE A 430 -13.89 0.06 0.71
N ALA A 431 -15.21 0.06 0.51
CA ALA A 431 -16.15 -0.72 1.34
C ALA A 431 -16.72 -1.97 0.65
N ASP A 432 -16.47 -2.13 -0.66
CA ASP A 432 -16.94 -3.28 -1.44
C ASP A 432 -15.78 -3.97 -2.19
N GLY A 433 -14.96 -4.72 -1.45
CA GLY A 433 -13.81 -5.44 -1.98
C GLY A 433 -14.14 -6.73 -2.73
N LYS A 434 -15.41 -7.15 -2.82
CA LYS A 434 -15.78 -8.44 -3.42
C LYS A 434 -15.47 -8.60 -4.91
N SER A 435 -15.18 -7.51 -5.60
CA SER A 435 -14.84 -7.56 -7.02
C SER A 435 -13.34 -7.75 -7.27
N PHE A 436 -12.48 -7.64 -6.24
CA PHE A 436 -11.05 -7.90 -6.41
C PHE A 436 -10.79 -9.31 -6.91
N LEU A 437 -9.78 -9.45 -7.76
CA LEU A 437 -9.32 -10.74 -8.26
C LEU A 437 -7.83 -10.70 -8.62
N SER A 438 -7.21 -11.88 -8.66
CA SER A 438 -5.82 -12.03 -9.05
C SER A 438 -5.63 -11.81 -10.56
N ALA A 439 -4.61 -11.04 -10.91
CA ALA A 439 -4.22 -10.70 -12.28
C ALA A 439 -2.69 -10.76 -12.42
N PRO A 440 -2.10 -11.98 -12.31
CA PRO A 440 -0.65 -12.13 -12.37
C PRO A 440 -0.10 -11.60 -13.68
N GLY A 441 0.98 -10.81 -13.60
CA GLY A 441 1.55 -10.13 -14.77
C GLY A 441 0.71 -8.96 -15.30
N GLY A 442 -0.24 -8.44 -14.51
CA GLY A 442 -1.06 -7.28 -14.89
C GLY A 442 -2.15 -7.59 -15.90
N VAL A 443 -2.52 -8.87 -16.06
CA VAL A 443 -3.55 -9.32 -17.02
C VAL A 443 -4.59 -10.19 -16.31
N ILE A 444 -5.86 -9.89 -16.54
CA ILE A 444 -6.96 -10.77 -16.17
C ILE A 444 -7.15 -11.79 -17.29
N ASP A 445 -6.98 -13.07 -16.99
CA ASP A 445 -7.29 -14.17 -17.90
C ASP A 445 -8.67 -14.76 -17.56
N ASN A 446 -9.67 -14.42 -18.37
CA ASN A 446 -11.06 -14.84 -18.19
C ASN A 446 -11.23 -16.38 -18.31
N GLN A 447 -10.30 -17.09 -18.96
CA GLN A 447 -10.38 -18.54 -19.16
C GLN A 447 -9.89 -19.32 -17.93
N GLN A 448 -9.05 -18.72 -17.09
CA GLN A 448 -8.45 -19.39 -15.92
C GLN A 448 -9.27 -19.23 -14.64
N ARG A 449 -10.31 -18.39 -14.64
CA ARG A 449 -11.09 -18.10 -13.43
C ARG A 449 -12.19 -19.11 -13.18
N HIS A 450 -12.49 -19.30 -11.89
CA HIS A 450 -13.54 -20.21 -11.41
C HIS A 450 -14.82 -19.50 -10.97
N TYR A 451 -14.86 -18.16 -11.06
CA TYR A 451 -16.01 -17.33 -10.68
C TYR A 451 -16.22 -16.19 -11.67
N HIS A 452 -17.41 -15.59 -11.62
CA HIS A 452 -17.82 -14.53 -12.54
C HIS A 452 -17.11 -13.20 -12.21
N LEU A 453 -16.83 -12.42 -13.25
CA LEU A 453 -16.31 -11.07 -13.11
C LEU A 453 -17.41 -10.13 -12.64
N ILE A 454 -17.34 -9.69 -11.38
CA ILE A 454 -18.22 -8.63 -10.87
C ILE A 454 -17.80 -7.31 -11.53
N ARG A 455 -18.78 -6.62 -12.11
CA ARG A 455 -18.60 -5.36 -12.83
C ARG A 455 -19.92 -4.62 -12.96
N THR A 456 -19.85 -3.30 -13.02
CA THR A 456 -21.00 -2.43 -13.28
C THR A 456 -21.04 -2.03 -14.75
N ALA A 457 -22.21 -2.17 -15.38
CA ALA A 457 -22.36 -2.05 -16.84
C ALA A 457 -21.84 -0.71 -17.40
N TYR A 458 -22.15 0.42 -16.73
CA TYR A 458 -21.72 1.74 -17.19
C TYR A 458 -20.22 2.02 -16.95
N MET A 459 -19.53 1.29 -16.08
CA MET A 459 -18.08 1.44 -15.87
C MET A 459 -17.23 0.53 -16.76
N LYS A 460 -17.88 -0.40 -17.46
CA LYS A 460 -17.23 -1.46 -18.22
C LYS A 460 -16.47 -0.90 -19.42
N PRO A 461 -15.15 -1.16 -19.56
CA PRO A 461 -14.43 -0.82 -20.78
C PRO A 461 -14.82 -1.76 -21.94
N PRO A 462 -14.64 -1.33 -23.20
CA PRO A 462 -15.05 -2.10 -24.38
C PRO A 462 -14.47 -3.53 -24.45
N GLU A 463 -13.26 -3.74 -23.94
CA GLU A 463 -12.54 -5.00 -23.97
C GLU A 463 -12.92 -5.99 -22.84
N MET A 464 -13.80 -5.63 -21.91
CA MET A 464 -14.10 -6.47 -20.72
C MET A 464 -14.72 -7.84 -21.05
N ASN A 465 -15.13 -8.06 -22.31
CA ASN A 465 -15.63 -9.35 -22.80
C ASN A 465 -14.56 -10.18 -23.55
N LYS A 466 -13.33 -9.67 -23.70
CA LYS A 466 -12.21 -10.43 -24.30
C LYS A 466 -11.65 -11.44 -23.32
N ASP A 467 -10.92 -12.43 -23.80
CA ASP A 467 -10.29 -13.45 -22.96
C ASP A 467 -9.22 -12.87 -22.03
N LYS A 468 -8.46 -11.89 -22.52
CA LYS A 468 -7.40 -11.21 -21.78
C LYS A 468 -7.70 -9.73 -21.68
N ILE A 469 -7.62 -9.21 -20.46
CA ILE A 469 -7.87 -7.80 -20.16
C ILE A 469 -6.62 -7.24 -19.47
N ASP A 470 -6.04 -6.19 -20.05
CA ASP A 470 -4.95 -5.45 -19.44
C ASP A 470 -5.47 -4.64 -18.25
N VAL A 471 -4.88 -4.85 -17.06
CA VAL A 471 -5.37 -4.25 -15.81
C VAL A 471 -5.15 -2.74 -15.79
N ASP A 472 -4.00 -2.27 -16.25
CA ASP A 472 -3.67 -0.83 -16.25
C ASP A 472 -4.64 -0.07 -17.16
N ALA A 473 -4.84 -0.55 -18.40
CA ALA A 473 -5.76 0.06 -19.33
C ALA A 473 -7.22 0.00 -18.85
N MET A 474 -7.64 -1.09 -18.18
CA MET A 474 -8.97 -1.22 -17.58
C MET A 474 -9.16 -0.18 -16.46
N HIS A 475 -8.19 -0.08 -15.55
CA HIS A 475 -8.21 0.88 -14.43
C HIS A 475 -8.17 2.32 -14.91
N ALA A 476 -7.34 2.65 -15.91
CA ALA A 476 -7.29 3.97 -16.52
C ALA A 476 -8.65 4.39 -17.09
N TYR A 477 -9.31 3.50 -17.83
CA TYR A 477 -10.64 3.77 -18.36
C TYR A 477 -11.67 4.05 -17.25
N MET A 478 -11.65 3.23 -16.19
CA MET A 478 -12.56 3.39 -15.06
C MET A 478 -12.25 4.67 -14.26
N LEU A 479 -10.98 5.03 -14.09
CA LEU A 479 -10.54 6.29 -13.48
C LEU A 479 -11.14 7.48 -14.23
N GLY A 480 -11.00 7.50 -15.56
CA GLY A 480 -11.54 8.58 -16.40
C GLY A 480 -13.06 8.70 -16.32
N LYS A 481 -13.79 7.57 -16.28
CA LYS A 481 -15.26 7.60 -16.14
C LYS A 481 -15.71 8.08 -14.75
N ASN A 482 -15.06 7.63 -13.69
CA ASN A 482 -15.39 8.10 -12.33
C ASN A 482 -15.14 9.59 -12.19
N LEU A 483 -13.97 10.06 -12.65
CA LEU A 483 -13.57 11.47 -12.63
C LEU A 483 -14.59 12.34 -13.38
N TYR A 484 -14.99 11.94 -14.58
CA TYR A 484 -16.04 12.63 -15.32
C TYR A 484 -17.37 12.65 -14.56
N GLN A 485 -17.81 11.51 -14.02
CA GLN A 485 -19.08 11.41 -13.27
C GLN A 485 -19.09 12.36 -12.07
N TYR A 486 -17.99 12.42 -11.33
CA TYR A 486 -17.88 13.23 -10.13
C TYR A 486 -17.91 14.73 -10.43
N VAL A 487 -17.17 15.18 -11.44
CA VAL A 487 -17.14 16.60 -11.82
C VAL A 487 -18.46 17.05 -12.44
N SER A 488 -19.05 16.23 -13.33
CA SER A 488 -20.32 16.54 -14.00
C SER A 488 -21.55 16.36 -13.12
N GLY A 489 -21.50 15.47 -12.13
CA GLY A 489 -22.65 15.05 -11.35
C GLY A 489 -23.66 14.19 -12.14
N CYS A 490 -23.27 13.64 -13.29
CA CYS A 490 -24.18 12.82 -14.12
C CYS A 490 -24.55 11.48 -13.45
N ASN A 491 -25.69 10.92 -13.84
CA ASN A 491 -26.15 9.63 -13.34
C ASN A 491 -25.53 8.45 -14.11
N ASP A 492 -25.76 7.24 -13.61
CA ASP A 492 -25.28 5.99 -14.20
C ASP A 492 -25.90 5.68 -15.57
N GLU A 493 -27.19 5.99 -15.77
CA GLU A 493 -27.89 5.83 -17.05
C GLU A 493 -27.22 6.62 -18.17
N TYR A 494 -26.81 7.87 -17.91
CA TYR A 494 -26.08 8.69 -18.88
C TYR A 494 -24.78 8.01 -19.33
N LEU A 495 -24.03 7.43 -18.40
CA LEU A 495 -22.73 6.80 -18.69
C LEU A 495 -22.83 5.43 -19.35
N ALA A 496 -23.99 4.77 -19.28
CA ALA A 496 -24.16 3.39 -19.75
C ALA A 496 -23.82 3.19 -21.23
N TYR A 497 -24.00 4.22 -22.06
CA TYR A 497 -23.84 4.18 -23.51
C TYR A 497 -22.68 5.02 -24.04
N LYS A 498 -21.78 5.46 -23.15
CA LYS A 498 -20.67 6.36 -23.46
C LYS A 498 -19.35 5.61 -23.32
N HIS A 499 -18.61 5.49 -24.41
CA HIS A 499 -17.45 4.61 -24.50
C HIS A 499 -16.15 5.36 -24.76
N GLU A 500 -16.22 6.63 -25.13
CA GLU A 500 -15.05 7.47 -25.32
C GLU A 500 -15.32 8.95 -25.03
N GLY A 501 -14.23 9.71 -24.87
CA GLY A 501 -14.30 11.10 -24.40
C GLY A 501 -15.16 12.00 -25.28
N LYS A 502 -15.18 11.78 -26.61
CA LYS A 502 -16.03 12.55 -27.52
C LYS A 502 -17.53 12.30 -27.34
N ASP A 503 -17.91 11.22 -26.65
CA ASP A 503 -19.31 10.92 -26.37
C ASP A 503 -19.81 11.71 -25.15
N PHE A 504 -18.90 12.21 -24.30
CA PHE A 504 -19.22 12.90 -23.07
C PHE A 504 -19.62 14.36 -23.32
N ASP A 505 -20.52 14.86 -22.49
CA ASP A 505 -20.96 16.25 -22.48
C ASP A 505 -20.14 17.02 -21.46
N PHE A 506 -19.30 17.93 -21.95
CA PHE A 506 -18.46 18.81 -21.13
C PHE A 506 -19.04 20.23 -21.02
N SER A 507 -20.33 20.43 -21.30
CA SER A 507 -20.97 21.75 -21.26
C SER A 507 -21.19 22.31 -19.84
N SER A 508 -21.04 21.50 -18.78
CA SER A 508 -21.23 21.97 -17.41
C SER A 508 -20.24 23.07 -17.03
N ASP A 509 -20.68 24.02 -16.19
CA ASP A 509 -19.89 25.18 -15.77
C ASP A 509 -18.52 24.79 -15.18
N ALA A 510 -18.44 23.66 -14.47
CA ALA A 510 -17.19 23.14 -13.93
C ALA A 510 -16.13 22.92 -15.03
N PHE A 511 -16.54 22.36 -16.18
CA PHE A 511 -15.65 22.08 -17.31
C PHE A 511 -15.33 23.32 -18.16
N GLN A 512 -16.07 24.42 -18.02
CA GLN A 512 -15.80 25.67 -18.74
C GLN A 512 -14.66 26.48 -18.13
N THR A 513 -14.31 26.22 -16.87
CA THR A 513 -13.15 26.81 -16.19
C THR A 513 -11.82 26.36 -16.82
N ALA A 514 -10.72 27.07 -16.55
CA ALA A 514 -9.39 26.66 -17.05
C ALA A 514 -8.99 25.27 -16.51
N SER A 515 -9.15 25.05 -15.21
CA SER A 515 -8.85 23.78 -14.52
C SER A 515 -9.79 22.66 -15.00
N GLY A 516 -11.05 22.99 -15.28
CA GLY A 516 -12.01 22.10 -15.92
C GLY A 516 -11.55 21.63 -17.31
N LYS A 517 -11.07 22.54 -18.16
CA LYS A 517 -10.54 22.20 -19.49
C LYS A 517 -9.33 21.27 -19.43
N ASP A 518 -8.46 21.45 -18.44
CA ASP A 518 -7.34 20.54 -18.22
C ASP A 518 -7.83 19.11 -17.89
N LEU A 519 -8.89 18.98 -17.08
CA LEU A 519 -9.52 17.69 -16.79
C LEU A 519 -10.19 17.06 -18.03
N ILE A 520 -10.79 17.86 -18.93
CA ILE A 520 -11.33 17.34 -20.21
C ILE A 520 -10.23 16.61 -20.99
N ALA A 521 -9.04 17.22 -21.08
CA ALA A 521 -7.92 16.65 -21.81
C ALA A 521 -7.48 15.31 -21.19
N LEU A 522 -7.33 15.26 -19.86
CA LEU A 522 -6.98 14.03 -19.14
C LEU A 522 -8.04 12.93 -19.31
N ILE A 523 -9.32 13.24 -19.06
CA ILE A 523 -10.44 12.29 -19.20
C ILE A 523 -10.43 11.69 -20.61
N THR A 524 -10.27 12.52 -21.63
CA THR A 524 -10.26 12.08 -23.04
C THR A 524 -9.12 11.11 -23.37
N LYS A 525 -7.95 11.26 -22.73
CA LYS A 525 -6.82 10.32 -22.86
C LYS A 525 -7.09 9.00 -22.12
N LEU A 526 -7.79 9.04 -20.99
CA LEU A 526 -8.10 7.87 -20.16
C LEU A 526 -9.16 6.95 -20.77
N VAL A 527 -10.22 7.53 -21.35
CA VAL A 527 -11.38 6.75 -21.82
C VAL A 527 -11.31 6.37 -23.31
N LYS A 528 -10.11 6.17 -23.88
CA LYS A 528 -10.00 5.73 -25.29
C LYS A 528 -10.59 4.33 -25.49
N THR A 529 -11.27 4.10 -26.61
CA THR A 529 -11.89 2.80 -26.92
C THR A 529 -10.85 1.67 -26.98
N LYS A 530 -9.68 1.90 -27.60
CA LYS A 530 -8.58 0.93 -27.68
C LYS A 530 -7.73 0.98 -26.39
N PRO A 531 -7.49 -0.16 -25.71
CA PRO A 531 -6.69 -0.20 -24.49
C PRO A 531 -5.28 0.38 -24.62
N ALA A 532 -4.58 0.07 -25.73
CA ALA A 532 -3.21 0.51 -25.96
C ALA A 532 -3.06 2.02 -26.23
N ASP A 533 -4.16 2.72 -26.52
CA ASP A 533 -4.15 4.17 -26.77
C ASP A 533 -4.47 4.96 -25.49
N ARG A 534 -4.76 4.28 -24.37
CA ARG A 534 -5.07 4.94 -23.09
C ARG A 534 -3.79 5.39 -22.42
N LEU A 535 -3.88 6.53 -21.74
CA LEU A 535 -2.87 6.92 -20.77
C LEU A 535 -2.84 5.88 -19.63
N SER A 536 -1.66 5.44 -19.20
CA SER A 536 -1.54 4.52 -18.07
C SER A 536 -1.99 5.18 -16.76
N VAL A 537 -2.32 4.38 -15.74
CA VAL A 537 -2.72 4.93 -14.43
C VAL A 537 -1.58 5.74 -13.81
N ALA A 538 -0.35 5.24 -13.89
CA ALA A 538 0.82 5.96 -13.37
C ALA A 538 1.02 7.33 -14.04
N ALA A 539 0.88 7.42 -15.37
CA ALA A 539 0.99 8.70 -16.09
C ALA A 539 -0.20 9.63 -15.78
N ALA A 540 -1.40 9.08 -15.62
CA ALA A 540 -2.57 9.84 -15.20
C ALA A 540 -2.42 10.45 -13.80
N LEU A 541 -1.84 9.71 -12.86
CA LEU A 541 -1.51 10.19 -11.52
C LEU A 541 -0.53 11.36 -11.57
N GLN A 542 0.50 11.28 -12.42
CA GLN A 542 1.43 12.39 -12.64
C GLN A 542 0.74 13.62 -13.21
N GLU A 543 -0.15 13.44 -14.20
CA GLU A 543 -0.96 14.55 -14.75
C GLU A 543 -1.88 15.16 -13.68
N LEU A 544 -2.59 14.36 -12.87
CA LEU A 544 -3.45 14.86 -11.79
C LEU A 544 -2.68 15.69 -10.76
N ARG A 545 -1.53 15.21 -10.30
CA ARG A 545 -0.68 15.95 -9.35
C ARG A 545 -0.11 17.23 -9.96
N ALA A 546 0.25 17.22 -11.24
CA ALA A 546 0.70 18.44 -11.93
C ALA A 546 -0.43 19.49 -12.01
N LEU A 547 -1.67 19.05 -12.26
CA LEU A 547 -2.84 19.92 -12.26
C LEU A 547 -3.16 20.45 -10.85
N GLU A 548 -3.03 19.61 -9.83
CA GLU A 548 -3.18 20.02 -8.43
C GLU A 548 -2.18 21.11 -8.04
N VAL A 549 -0.88 20.91 -8.33
CA VAL A 549 0.17 21.90 -8.07
C VAL A 549 -0.09 23.21 -8.80
N LYS A 550 -0.56 23.13 -10.06
CA LYS A 550 -0.94 24.31 -10.84
C LYS A 550 -2.09 25.07 -10.17
N GLU A 551 -3.17 24.39 -9.79
CA GLU A 551 -4.33 25.00 -9.12
C GLU A 551 -3.98 25.56 -7.73
N PHE A 552 -3.11 24.87 -6.99
CA PHE A 552 -2.59 25.33 -5.71
C PHE A 552 -1.82 26.64 -5.89
N LYS A 553 -0.88 26.69 -6.85
CA LYS A 553 -0.11 27.89 -7.14
C LYS A 553 -1.01 29.05 -7.58
N ASP A 554 -1.95 28.79 -8.48
CA ASP A 554 -2.90 29.81 -8.95
C ASP A 554 -3.78 30.34 -7.80
N THR A 555 -4.13 29.49 -6.83
CA THR A 555 -4.87 29.90 -5.64
C THR A 555 -3.97 30.65 -4.65
N GLN A 556 -2.73 30.20 -4.45
CA GLN A 556 -1.74 30.84 -3.60
C GLN A 556 -1.41 32.25 -4.11
N ASP A 557 -1.21 32.42 -5.41
CA ASP A 557 -0.94 33.73 -6.04
C ASP A 557 -2.13 34.69 -5.84
N LYS A 558 -3.36 34.21 -5.97
CA LYS A 558 -4.58 35.01 -5.69
C LYS A 558 -4.70 35.39 -4.22
N CYS A 559 -4.40 34.47 -3.30
CA CYS A 559 -4.41 34.74 -1.87
C CYS A 559 -3.32 35.75 -1.50
N SER A 560 -2.12 35.59 -2.06
CA SER A 560 -1.00 36.51 -1.90
C SER A 560 -1.37 37.91 -2.37
N ASP A 561 -2.02 38.06 -3.53
CA ASP A 561 -2.49 39.37 -4.01
C ASP A 561 -3.49 40.04 -3.05
N VAL A 562 -4.45 39.28 -2.49
CA VAL A 562 -5.38 39.79 -1.46
C VAL A 562 -4.62 40.17 -0.19
N PHE A 563 -3.71 39.32 0.26
CA PHE A 563 -2.93 39.55 1.47
C PHE A 563 -2.00 40.77 1.34
N GLN A 564 -1.37 40.98 0.18
CA GLN A 564 -0.57 42.18 -0.09
C GLN A 564 -1.42 43.46 -0.12
N LYS A 565 -2.67 43.37 -0.62
CA LYS A 565 -3.61 44.50 -0.57
C LYS A 565 -4.02 44.83 0.87
N LEU A 566 -4.20 43.81 1.70
CA LEU A 566 -4.47 43.97 3.13
C LEU A 566 -3.27 44.57 3.88
N ILE A 567 -2.05 44.06 3.67
CA ILE A 567 -0.83 44.65 4.26
C ILE A 567 -0.67 46.12 3.88
N ALA A 568 -1.06 46.49 2.65
CA ALA A 568 -1.00 47.88 2.23
C ALA A 568 -2.02 48.79 2.95
N ILE A 569 -3.08 48.21 3.54
CA ILE A 569 -4.10 48.90 4.34
C ILE A 569 -3.71 48.87 5.83
N ASP A 570 -3.36 47.70 6.34
CA ASP A 570 -2.89 47.45 7.70
C ASP A 570 -1.54 46.68 7.67
N PRO A 571 -0.42 47.40 7.80
CA PRO A 571 0.91 46.79 7.81
C PRO A 571 1.14 45.79 8.95
N ASP A 572 0.39 45.87 10.05
CA ASP A 572 0.59 45.00 11.21
C ASP A 572 0.15 43.55 10.92
N LEU A 573 -0.72 43.34 9.92
CA LEU A 573 -1.08 42.02 9.39
C LEU A 573 0.14 41.23 8.87
N GLN A 574 1.23 41.91 8.49
CA GLN A 574 2.46 41.26 8.04
C GLN A 574 3.13 40.42 9.13
N THR A 575 2.84 40.70 10.40
CA THR A 575 3.35 39.95 11.57
C THR A 575 2.27 39.12 12.29
N SER A 576 1.07 39.06 11.72
CA SER A 576 -0.07 38.38 12.32
C SER A 576 -0.07 36.87 12.08
N ASP A 577 -0.91 36.16 12.85
CA ASP A 577 -1.26 34.75 12.66
C ASP A 577 -1.68 34.43 11.20
N TYR A 578 -2.16 35.41 10.42
CA TYR A 578 -2.55 35.19 9.02
C TYR A 578 -1.36 34.97 8.09
N GLN A 579 -0.22 35.63 8.31
CA GLN A 579 1.00 35.36 7.54
C GLN A 579 1.54 33.97 7.85
N GLN A 580 1.44 33.54 9.12
CA GLN A 580 1.79 32.18 9.53
C GLN A 580 0.86 31.16 8.85
N LYS A 581 -0.46 31.31 8.99
CA LYS A 581 -1.46 30.47 8.31
C LYS A 581 -1.26 30.40 6.79
N PHE A 582 -0.94 31.53 6.15
CA PHE A 582 -0.65 31.57 4.72
C PHE A 582 0.61 30.77 4.33
N THR A 583 1.65 30.85 5.18
CA THR A 583 2.92 30.15 4.95
C THR A 583 2.81 28.65 5.26
N GLU A 584 1.96 28.29 6.22
CA GLU A 584 1.73 26.91 6.66
C GLU A 584 0.64 26.19 5.86
N ALA A 585 -0.15 26.90 5.05
CA ALA A 585 -1.16 26.28 4.20
C ALA A 585 -0.51 25.31 3.20
N ASN A 586 -0.88 24.04 3.31
CA ASN A 586 -0.34 22.93 2.52
C ASN A 586 -1.37 22.35 1.55
N SER A 587 -2.61 22.85 1.57
CA SER A 587 -3.70 22.40 0.69
C SER A 587 -4.45 23.54 0.02
N ILE A 588 -5.11 23.23 -1.10
CA ILE A 588 -5.97 24.18 -1.83
C ILE A 588 -7.15 24.62 -0.96
N GLN A 589 -7.72 23.73 -0.15
CA GLN A 589 -8.88 24.04 0.70
C GLN A 589 -8.50 25.02 1.82
N GLU A 590 -7.34 24.84 2.46
CA GLU A 590 -6.83 25.79 3.45
C GLU A 590 -6.63 27.17 2.83
N LEU A 591 -6.06 27.25 1.63
CA LEU A 591 -5.91 28.53 0.93
C LEU A 591 -7.25 29.15 0.53
N ILE A 592 -8.23 28.36 0.07
CA ILE A 592 -9.57 28.86 -0.25
C ILE A 592 -10.24 29.44 1.00
N GLN A 593 -10.17 28.71 2.12
CA GLN A 593 -10.75 29.14 3.39
C GLN A 593 -10.04 30.40 3.91
N LEU A 594 -8.71 30.42 3.89
CA LEU A 594 -7.92 31.58 4.26
C LEU A 594 -8.24 32.79 3.37
N LYS A 595 -8.36 32.59 2.05
CA LYS A 595 -8.78 33.68 1.14
C LYS A 595 -10.12 34.25 1.54
N LYS A 596 -11.09 33.40 1.90
CA LYS A 596 -12.41 33.83 2.32
C LYS A 596 -12.33 34.68 3.59
N GLU A 597 -11.57 34.24 4.58
CA GLU A 597 -11.30 35.00 5.81
C GLU A 597 -10.64 36.35 5.51
N LEU A 598 -9.66 36.38 4.60
CA LEU A 598 -8.99 37.61 4.18
C LEU A 598 -9.91 38.54 3.37
N ASP A 599 -10.76 38.01 2.49
CA ASP A 599 -11.73 38.81 1.75
C ASP A 599 -12.77 39.44 2.71
N GLU A 600 -13.22 38.71 3.73
CA GLU A 600 -14.12 39.21 4.77
C GLU A 600 -13.47 40.34 5.58
N LEU A 601 -12.22 40.15 6.04
CA LEU A 601 -11.43 41.20 6.71
C LEU A 601 -11.25 42.44 5.82
N LEU A 602 -10.94 42.24 4.54
CA LEU A 602 -10.71 43.34 3.60
C LEU A 602 -11.98 44.18 3.39
N GLU A 603 -13.16 43.57 3.42
CA GLU A 603 -14.42 44.31 3.32
C GLU A 603 -14.75 45.06 4.62
N ASP A 604 -14.44 44.48 5.79
CA ASP A 604 -14.60 45.15 7.08
C ASP A 604 -13.65 46.36 7.20
N ASP A 605 -12.37 46.19 6.88
CA ASP A 605 -11.36 47.27 6.89
C ASP A 605 -11.70 48.38 5.89
N LYS A 606 -12.24 48.04 4.71
CA LYS A 606 -12.73 49.05 3.76
C LYS A 606 -13.91 49.83 4.34
N ALA A 607 -14.82 49.19 5.07
CA ALA A 607 -15.94 49.84 5.71
C ALA A 607 -15.46 50.77 6.84
N GLU A 608 -14.51 50.32 7.66
CA GLU A 608 -13.89 51.11 8.73
C GLU A 608 -13.07 52.27 8.18
N LEU A 609 -12.20 52.05 7.20
CA LEU A 609 -11.43 53.10 6.53
C LEU A 609 -12.34 54.14 5.86
N LYS A 610 -13.49 53.73 5.32
CA LYS A 610 -14.51 54.65 4.77
C LYS A 610 -15.16 55.49 5.88
N SER A 611 -15.44 54.89 7.04
CA SER A 611 -15.94 55.58 8.24
C SER A 611 -14.91 56.56 8.80
N MET A 612 -13.64 56.15 8.85
CA MET A 612 -12.53 56.94 9.37
C MET A 612 -12.18 58.09 8.42
N LYS A 613 -12.14 57.86 7.10
CA LYS A 613 -12.01 58.93 6.09
C LYS A 613 -13.18 59.91 6.10
N LYS A 614 -14.38 59.47 6.49
CA LYS A 614 -15.53 60.34 6.71
C LYS A 614 -15.33 61.18 7.97
N SER A 615 -14.96 60.56 9.08
CA SER A 615 -14.68 61.26 10.35
C SER A 615 -13.52 62.25 10.22
N CYS A 616 -12.43 61.88 9.55
CA CYS A 616 -11.31 62.79 9.27
C CYS A 616 -11.73 63.95 8.37
N ARG A 617 -12.60 63.73 7.37
CA ARG A 617 -13.17 64.82 6.55
C ARG A 617 -14.08 65.73 7.36
N GLU A 618 -14.92 65.17 8.21
CA GLU A 618 -15.78 65.95 9.11
C GLU A 618 -14.95 66.81 10.06
N ILE A 619 -13.88 66.25 10.63
CA ILE A 619 -12.92 66.98 11.48
C ILE A 619 -12.18 68.05 10.66
N LEU A 620 -11.75 67.75 9.43
CA LEU A 620 -11.05 68.71 8.57
C LEU A 620 -11.98 69.87 8.15
N ASP A 621 -13.22 69.56 7.79
CA ASP A 621 -14.25 70.53 7.44
C ASP A 621 -14.61 71.40 8.65
N GLU A 622 -14.66 70.81 9.85
CA GLU A 622 -14.87 71.54 11.11
C GLU A 622 -13.69 72.46 11.41
N ILE A 623 -12.44 71.99 11.29
CA ILE A 623 -11.22 72.80 11.43
C ILE A 623 -11.19 73.94 10.40
N THR A 624 -11.61 73.69 9.16
CA THR A 624 -11.63 74.71 8.10
C THR A 624 -12.73 75.76 8.30
N ARG A 625 -13.77 75.45 9.09
CA ARG A 625 -14.84 76.38 9.49
C ARG A 625 -14.52 77.18 10.74
N LEU A 626 -13.46 76.84 11.47
CA LEU A 626 -13.03 77.61 12.64
C LEU A 626 -12.44 78.94 12.16
N ASP A 627 -12.97 80.03 12.71
CA ASP A 627 -12.47 81.37 12.48
C ASP A 627 -11.06 81.47 13.09
N PRO A 628 -10.01 81.81 12.31
CA PRO A 628 -8.63 81.87 12.80
C PRO A 628 -8.42 82.85 13.97
N ASP A 629 -9.37 83.74 14.24
CA ASP A 629 -9.34 84.69 15.36
C ASP A 629 -10.10 84.19 16.62
N SER A 630 -10.62 82.95 16.62
CA SER A 630 -11.27 82.36 17.80
C SER A 630 -10.27 81.70 18.76
N ASP A 631 -10.31 82.09 20.03
CA ASP A 631 -9.45 81.57 21.11
C ASP A 631 -9.61 80.04 21.21
N LEU A 632 -8.57 79.32 20.81
CA LEU A 632 -8.54 77.86 20.69
C LEU A 632 -8.47 77.19 22.07
N ASP A 633 -9.62 76.75 22.59
CA ASP A 633 -9.72 75.92 23.80
C ASP A 633 -9.24 74.46 23.58
N GLY A 634 -8.87 73.78 24.67
CA GLY A 634 -8.13 72.53 24.80
C GLY A 634 -8.66 71.27 24.10
N GLY A 635 -9.68 71.37 23.26
CA GLY A 635 -10.15 70.29 22.39
C GLY A 635 -9.18 69.89 21.28
N LEU A 636 -8.35 70.82 20.79
CA LEU A 636 -7.38 70.56 19.70
C LEU A 636 -6.15 69.78 20.19
N HIS A 637 -5.66 70.06 21.41
CA HIS A 637 -4.53 69.34 22.01
C HIS A 637 -4.83 67.87 22.31
N LYS A 638 -6.05 67.56 22.76
CA LYS A 638 -6.47 66.18 23.03
C LYS A 638 -6.49 65.31 21.76
N LYS A 639 -6.74 65.93 20.60
CA LYS A 639 -6.80 65.25 19.30
C LYS A 639 -5.42 65.08 18.64
N ILE A 640 -4.47 66.00 18.89
CA ILE A 640 -3.06 65.86 18.46
C ILE A 640 -2.34 64.74 19.25
N SER A 641 -2.67 64.55 20.52
CA SER A 641 -2.12 63.46 21.36
C SER A 641 -2.43 62.06 20.82
N ALA A 642 -3.63 61.85 20.25
CA ALA A 642 -4.03 60.56 19.70
C ALA A 642 -3.22 60.12 18.46
N VAL A 643 -2.63 61.07 17.73
CA VAL A 643 -1.74 60.81 16.58
C VAL A 643 -0.33 60.40 17.05
N SER A 644 0.07 60.82 18.25
CA SER A 644 1.39 60.51 18.84
C SER A 644 1.47 59.09 19.42
N ASP A 645 0.35 58.56 19.95
CA ASP A 645 0.31 57.22 20.53
C ASP A 645 0.44 56.11 19.45
N LEU A 646 -0.04 56.39 18.23
CA LEU A 646 0.13 55.54 17.05
C LEU A 646 1.61 55.34 16.66
N HIS A 647 2.47 56.29 17.02
CA HIS A 647 3.90 56.27 16.68
C HIS A 647 4.72 55.35 17.61
N SER A 648 4.20 55.03 18.80
CA SER A 648 4.92 54.26 19.82
C SER A 648 4.73 52.74 19.70
N ALA A 649 3.72 52.27 18.95
CA ALA A 649 3.50 50.85 18.65
C ALA A 649 4.58 50.23 17.73
N LEU A 650 5.26 51.06 16.91
CA LEU A 650 6.33 50.62 15.99
C LEU A 650 7.64 50.16 16.67
N ALA A 651 7.83 50.41 17.96
CA ALA A 651 9.09 50.12 18.66
C ALA A 651 9.25 48.65 19.10
N LEU A 652 8.16 47.86 19.16
CA LEU A 652 8.18 46.47 19.64
C LEU A 652 8.74 45.47 18.60
N THR A 653 8.74 45.82 17.32
CA THR A 653 9.19 45.00 16.18
C THR A 653 10.72 44.77 16.14
N TYR A 654 11.48 45.44 17.02
CA TYR A 654 12.95 45.44 17.03
C TYR A 654 13.58 44.23 17.75
N GLU A 655 12.97 43.70 18.82
CA GLU A 655 13.56 42.62 19.63
C GLU A 655 13.35 41.20 19.07
N LEU A 656 12.22 40.95 18.38
CA LEU A 656 11.98 39.66 17.68
C LEU A 656 13.00 39.40 16.56
N ARG A 657 13.45 40.47 15.87
CA ARG A 657 14.41 40.40 14.74
C ARG A 657 15.83 40.00 15.15
N LYS A 658 16.16 40.14 16.44
CA LYS A 658 17.45 39.76 17.03
C LYS A 658 17.58 38.24 17.23
N ILE A 659 16.45 37.54 17.33
CA ILE A 659 16.39 36.07 17.48
C ILE A 659 16.55 35.38 16.12
N GLU A 660 15.93 35.91 15.06
CA GLU A 660 16.00 35.36 13.69
C GLU A 660 17.42 35.40 13.10
N CYS A 661 18.19 36.47 13.36
CA CYS A 661 19.58 36.59 12.93
C CYS A 661 20.49 35.53 13.58
N ARG A 662 20.17 35.08 14.80
CA ARG A 662 20.93 34.00 15.48
C ARG A 662 20.65 32.64 14.85
N THR A 663 19.41 32.36 14.47
CA THR A 663 19.03 31.11 13.76
C THR A 663 19.65 31.04 12.36
N LEU A 664 19.71 32.17 11.64
CA LEU A 664 20.37 32.25 10.33
C LEU A 664 21.87 31.95 10.41
N ALA A 665 22.54 32.41 11.46
CA ALA A 665 23.96 32.15 11.69
C ALA A 665 24.25 30.66 11.93
N THR A 666 23.34 29.93 12.58
CA THR A 666 23.44 28.48 12.77
C THR A 666 23.31 27.73 11.43
N LEU A 667 22.30 28.06 10.63
CA LEU A 667 22.06 27.44 9.32
C LEU A 667 23.19 27.67 8.30
N ILE A 668 23.87 28.82 8.37
CA ILE A 668 25.01 29.12 7.47
C ILE A 668 26.25 28.29 7.80
N ASN A 669 26.41 27.88 9.07
CA ASN A 669 27.52 27.02 9.50
C ASN A 669 27.37 25.57 9.02
N ASP A 670 26.17 25.14 8.63
CA ASP A 670 25.90 23.79 8.13
C ASP A 670 26.06 23.67 6.59
N ILE A 671 26.48 24.74 5.90
CA ILE A 671 26.73 24.74 4.45
C ILE A 671 28.16 24.25 4.16
N ASP A 672 28.30 23.09 3.53
CA ASP A 672 29.59 22.46 3.16
C ASP A 672 30.43 23.25 2.13
N ASP A 673 29.83 24.18 1.40
CA ASP A 673 30.55 25.08 0.47
C ASP A 673 31.21 26.22 1.26
N SER A 674 32.48 26.02 1.64
CA SER A 674 33.24 27.00 2.43
C SER A 674 33.30 28.40 1.82
N ALA A 675 33.36 28.54 0.49
CA ALA A 675 33.44 29.84 -0.16
C ALA A 675 32.08 30.57 -0.16
N LEU A 676 30.99 29.82 -0.31
CA LEU A 676 29.64 30.35 -0.20
C LEU A 676 29.29 30.67 1.26
N SER A 677 29.64 29.78 2.21
CA SER A 677 29.44 29.98 3.64
C SER A 677 30.15 31.26 4.12
N GLU A 678 31.42 31.47 3.76
CA GLU A 678 32.15 32.69 4.14
C GLU A 678 31.59 33.96 3.47
N ARG A 679 31.12 33.89 2.21
CA ARG A 679 30.41 35.02 1.57
C ARG A 679 29.08 35.35 2.25
N LEU A 680 28.35 34.34 2.70
CA LEU A 680 27.08 34.51 3.40
C LEU A 680 27.30 35.05 4.82
N LYS A 681 28.30 34.55 5.54
CA LYS A 681 28.72 35.09 6.86
C LYS A 681 29.13 36.56 6.77
N ALA A 682 29.91 36.92 5.76
CA ALA A 682 30.31 38.31 5.52
C ALA A 682 29.08 39.20 5.25
N LYS A 683 28.15 38.75 4.39
CA LYS A 683 26.90 39.48 4.13
C LYS A 683 26.00 39.58 5.36
N VAL A 684 25.94 38.55 6.20
CA VAL A 684 25.12 38.58 7.44
C VAL A 684 25.71 39.53 8.49
N LYS A 685 27.03 39.69 8.52
CA LYS A 685 27.74 40.60 9.42
C LYS A 685 27.51 42.08 9.09
N ASP A 686 27.16 42.40 7.84
CA ASP A 686 26.92 43.77 7.35
C ASP A 686 25.44 44.21 7.45
N LEU A 687 24.53 43.36 7.96
CA LEU A 687 23.09 43.66 8.10
C LEU A 687 22.82 44.42 9.43
N ASP A 688 22.85 45.76 9.41
CA ASP A 688 22.61 46.58 10.62
C ASP A 688 21.53 47.68 10.46
N THR A 689 20.64 47.63 9.44
CA THR A 689 19.55 48.63 9.33
C THR A 689 18.20 48.08 8.84
N HIS A 690 17.14 48.84 9.12
CA HIS A 690 15.71 48.59 8.86
C HIS A 690 15.35 48.25 7.38
N GLN A 691 16.26 48.45 6.42
CA GLN A 691 16.01 48.19 4.98
C GLN A 691 16.34 46.76 4.51
N ASP A 692 17.00 45.92 5.33
CA ASP A 692 17.55 44.64 4.85
C ASP A 692 16.69 43.38 5.14
N ALA A 693 15.50 43.53 5.72
CA ALA A 693 14.58 42.41 5.97
C ALA A 693 14.13 41.71 4.67
N ILE A 694 13.96 42.48 3.60
CA ILE A 694 13.66 41.96 2.26
C ILE A 694 14.86 41.16 1.72
N ALA A 695 16.09 41.59 2.01
CA ALA A 695 17.30 40.90 1.58
C ALA A 695 17.47 39.56 2.30
N ILE A 696 17.20 39.51 3.61
CA ILE A 696 17.25 38.28 4.43
C ILE A 696 16.19 37.27 3.97
N ASN A 697 14.93 37.71 3.77
CA ASN A 697 13.87 36.83 3.28
C ASN A 697 14.17 36.30 1.88
N LYS A 698 14.67 37.17 0.97
CA LYS A 698 15.14 36.72 -0.36
C LYS A 698 16.27 35.70 -0.24
N LEU A 699 17.22 35.90 0.68
CA LEU A 699 18.33 34.97 0.92
C LEU A 699 17.81 33.61 1.43
N MET A 700 16.88 33.62 2.39
CA MET A 700 16.26 32.41 2.95
C MET A 700 15.45 31.64 1.91
N THR A 701 14.67 32.32 1.07
CA THR A 701 13.96 31.68 -0.05
C THR A 701 14.94 31.04 -1.03
N VAL A 702 16.05 31.73 -1.35
CA VAL A 702 17.10 31.18 -2.23
C VAL A 702 17.79 29.97 -1.59
N LEU A 703 18.09 30.01 -0.30
CA LEU A 703 18.71 28.90 0.43
C LEU A 703 17.78 27.69 0.53
N LYS A 704 16.51 27.89 0.89
CA LYS A 704 15.50 26.80 0.91
C LYS A 704 15.33 26.18 -0.47
N LYS A 705 15.25 27.01 -1.53
CA LYS A 705 15.15 26.52 -2.92
C LYS A 705 16.39 25.72 -3.34
N LYS A 706 17.59 26.18 -2.96
CA LYS A 706 18.83 25.43 -3.24
C LYS A 706 18.92 24.13 -2.44
N HIS A 707 18.54 24.14 -1.16
CA HIS A 707 18.51 22.94 -0.34
C HIS A 707 17.52 21.90 -0.88
N ALA A 708 16.31 22.32 -1.26
CA ALA A 708 15.34 21.44 -1.90
C ALA A 708 15.89 20.85 -3.22
N ALA A 709 16.54 21.66 -4.06
CA ALA A 709 17.16 21.17 -5.29
C ALA A 709 18.28 20.14 -5.04
N VAL A 710 19.07 20.32 -3.98
CA VAL A 710 20.11 19.36 -3.56
C VAL A 710 19.49 18.04 -3.11
N LEU A 711 18.42 18.09 -2.30
CA LEU A 711 17.71 16.89 -1.86
C LEU A 711 17.07 16.14 -3.03
N THR A 712 16.44 16.86 -3.98
CA THR A 712 15.88 16.25 -5.20
C THR A 712 16.97 15.56 -6.02
N ALA A 713 18.10 16.24 -6.28
CA ALA A 713 19.19 15.65 -7.04
C ALA A 713 19.81 14.43 -6.32
N GLN A 714 19.84 14.45 -4.99
CA GLN A 714 20.27 13.30 -4.18
C GLN A 714 19.31 12.11 -4.30
N GLN A 715 18.00 12.35 -4.30
CA GLN A 715 16.99 11.31 -4.50
C GLN A 715 17.05 10.70 -5.90
N GLU A 716 17.19 11.53 -6.93
CA GLU A 716 17.34 11.08 -8.32
C GLU A 716 18.58 10.19 -8.49
N LEU A 717 19.74 10.60 -7.96
CA LEU A 717 20.96 9.79 -8.01
C LEU A 717 20.82 8.46 -7.24
N ARG A 718 20.14 8.44 -6.09
CA ARG A 718 19.86 7.19 -5.37
C ARG A 718 19.01 6.25 -6.20
N GLN A 719 17.96 6.78 -6.84
CA GLN A 719 17.08 6.00 -7.71
C GLN A 719 17.85 5.40 -8.89
N GLU A 720 18.70 6.19 -9.56
CA GLU A 720 19.54 5.70 -10.65
C GLU A 720 20.50 4.60 -10.18
N CYS A 721 21.09 4.72 -8.98
CA CYS A 721 21.92 3.67 -8.39
C CYS A 721 21.12 2.38 -8.13
N PHE A 722 19.89 2.48 -7.62
CA PHE A 722 19.01 1.32 -7.41
C PHE A 722 18.61 0.64 -8.74
N GLU A 723 18.38 1.42 -9.79
CA GLU A 723 18.10 0.85 -11.12
C GLU A 723 19.31 0.08 -11.66
N LEU A 724 20.53 0.56 -11.42
CA LEU A 724 21.76 -0.17 -11.77
C LEU A 724 21.91 -1.47 -10.97
N THR A 725 21.62 -1.47 -9.66
CA THR A 725 21.67 -2.70 -8.85
C THR A 725 20.59 -3.70 -9.27
N MET A 726 19.40 -3.23 -9.65
CA MET A 726 18.36 -4.08 -10.23
C MET A 726 18.77 -4.63 -11.60
N ALA A 727 19.42 -3.84 -12.44
CA ALA A 727 19.93 -4.30 -13.73
C ALA A 727 20.98 -5.42 -13.57
N MET A 728 21.67 -5.51 -12.43
CA MET A 728 22.58 -6.63 -12.14
C MET A 728 21.87 -7.99 -12.06
N ASP A 729 20.55 -8.03 -11.78
CA ASP A 729 19.79 -9.29 -11.67
C ASP A 729 19.78 -10.08 -12.98
N GLN A 730 19.90 -9.42 -14.13
CA GLN A 730 20.01 -10.11 -15.41
C GLN A 730 21.28 -10.97 -15.49
N TYR A 731 22.30 -10.69 -14.66
CA TYR A 731 23.58 -11.40 -14.59
C TYR A 731 23.62 -12.58 -13.60
N LYS A 732 22.50 -12.89 -12.94
CA LYS A 732 22.35 -14.12 -12.15
C LYS A 732 22.70 -15.36 -12.96
N ILE A 733 23.43 -16.28 -12.34
CA ILE A 733 23.76 -17.57 -12.94
C ILE A 733 22.54 -18.50 -12.96
N LYS A 734 21.74 -18.46 -11.89
CA LYS A 734 20.46 -19.16 -11.73
C LYS A 734 19.54 -18.39 -10.78
N ALA A 735 18.28 -18.83 -10.66
CA ALA A 735 17.28 -18.12 -9.87
C ALA A 735 17.62 -17.99 -8.37
N ASP A 736 18.39 -18.92 -7.83
CA ASP A 736 18.85 -19.02 -6.43
C ASP A 736 20.35 -18.67 -6.26
N ASP A 737 20.86 -17.73 -7.06
CA ASP A 737 22.23 -17.23 -6.96
C ASP A 737 22.45 -16.37 -5.71
N THR A 738 22.69 -17.02 -4.57
CA THR A 738 22.78 -16.39 -3.25
C THR A 738 23.87 -15.32 -3.16
N LEU A 739 25.02 -15.51 -3.83
CA LEU A 739 26.08 -14.50 -3.84
C LEU A 739 25.64 -13.22 -4.56
N MET A 740 24.94 -13.31 -5.69
CA MET A 740 24.39 -12.13 -6.37
C MET A 740 23.41 -11.38 -5.48
N PHE A 741 22.54 -12.09 -4.76
CA PHE A 741 21.62 -11.46 -3.82
C PHE A 741 22.34 -10.77 -2.66
N ALA A 742 23.32 -11.43 -2.04
CA ALA A 742 24.10 -10.86 -0.94
C ALA A 742 24.90 -9.62 -1.40
N TYR A 743 25.54 -9.70 -2.57
CA TYR A 743 26.29 -8.60 -3.16
C TYR A 743 25.40 -7.40 -3.46
N ARG A 744 24.20 -7.62 -4.01
CA ARG A 744 23.23 -6.57 -4.25
C ARG A 744 22.79 -5.89 -2.95
N GLY A 745 22.51 -6.67 -1.91
CA GLY A 745 22.17 -6.13 -0.58
C GLY A 745 23.26 -5.20 -0.04
N GLN A 746 24.53 -5.60 -0.14
CA GLN A 746 25.66 -4.74 0.27
C GLN A 746 25.72 -3.42 -0.53
N LEU A 747 25.40 -3.46 -1.83
CA LEU A 747 25.35 -2.25 -2.66
C LEU A 747 24.17 -1.36 -2.29
N GLU A 748 23.01 -1.94 -2.04
CA GLU A 748 21.81 -1.22 -1.57
C GLU A 748 22.07 -0.52 -0.22
N ASP A 749 22.75 -1.19 0.72
CA ASP A 749 23.16 -0.60 2.01
C ASP A 749 24.15 0.57 1.83
N ARG A 750 25.12 0.43 0.91
CA ARG A 750 26.04 1.51 0.55
C ARG A 750 25.31 2.71 -0.07
N ILE A 751 24.33 2.49 -0.93
CA ILE A 751 23.50 3.57 -1.51
C ILE A 751 22.76 4.30 -0.39
N PHE A 752 22.15 3.56 0.53
CA PHE A 752 21.34 4.14 1.60
C PHE A 752 22.16 4.97 2.59
N SER A 753 23.32 4.46 2.99
CA SER A 753 24.25 5.10 3.94
C SER A 753 25.04 6.28 3.36
N THR A 754 25.02 6.49 2.04
CA THR A 754 25.78 7.58 1.41
C THR A 754 25.03 8.91 1.49
N ALA A 755 25.51 9.83 2.35
CA ALA A 755 24.84 11.10 2.64
C ALA A 755 25.13 12.22 1.63
N SER A 756 26.26 12.18 0.90
CA SER A 756 26.66 13.27 0.00
C SER A 756 26.36 12.97 -1.47
N ILE A 757 26.01 14.00 -2.24
CA ILE A 757 25.73 13.90 -3.68
C ILE A 757 26.97 13.47 -4.48
N ASN A 758 28.16 13.93 -4.09
CA ASN A 758 29.42 13.58 -4.76
C ASN A 758 29.76 12.10 -4.57
N SER A 759 29.58 11.59 -3.35
CA SER A 759 29.78 10.17 -3.05
C SER A 759 28.77 9.28 -3.76
N LEU A 760 27.50 9.73 -3.89
CA LEU A 760 26.50 9.01 -4.69
C LEU A 760 26.84 8.99 -6.18
N SER A 761 27.32 10.11 -6.73
CA SER A 761 27.77 10.17 -8.12
C SER A 761 28.98 9.27 -8.37
N GLN A 762 29.92 9.19 -7.42
CA GLN A 762 31.06 8.26 -7.51
C GLN A 762 30.56 6.81 -7.46
N LEU A 763 29.67 6.48 -6.52
CA LEU A 763 29.08 5.16 -6.38
C LEU A 763 28.32 4.74 -7.65
N LYS A 764 27.57 5.66 -8.26
CA LYS A 764 26.93 5.44 -9.57
C LYS A 764 27.96 5.03 -10.62
N GLY A 765 29.09 5.74 -10.73
CA GLY A 765 30.17 5.40 -11.65
C GLY A 765 30.79 4.03 -11.36
N GLU A 766 30.99 3.68 -10.09
CA GLU A 766 31.44 2.34 -9.68
C GLU A 766 30.45 1.25 -10.13
N LEU A 767 29.14 1.46 -9.90
CA LEU A 767 28.09 0.52 -10.29
C LEU A 767 28.00 0.34 -11.81
N GLN A 768 28.12 1.43 -12.57
CA GLN A 768 28.14 1.40 -14.04
C GLN A 768 29.33 0.58 -14.54
N ASN A 769 30.53 0.84 -14.03
CA ASN A 769 31.74 0.09 -14.40
C ASN A 769 31.61 -1.41 -14.08
N GLN A 770 30.99 -1.75 -12.93
CA GLN A 770 30.74 -3.13 -12.56
C GLN A 770 29.72 -3.81 -13.48
N LEU A 771 28.63 -3.11 -13.82
CA LEU A 771 27.61 -3.61 -14.73
C LEU A 771 28.20 -3.86 -16.13
N GLU A 772 29.02 -2.94 -16.64
CA GLU A 772 29.75 -3.10 -17.91
C GLU A 772 30.71 -4.29 -17.86
N ALA A 773 31.45 -4.46 -16.76
CA ALA A 773 32.32 -5.62 -16.57
C ALA A 773 31.53 -6.94 -16.54
N MET A 774 30.33 -6.96 -15.98
CA MET A 774 29.42 -8.12 -16.01
C MET A 774 28.78 -8.35 -17.38
N ASP A 775 28.60 -7.28 -18.17
CA ASP A 775 28.08 -7.34 -19.53
C ASP A 775 29.12 -7.76 -20.58
N SER A 776 30.31 -8.14 -20.13
CA SER A 776 31.41 -8.54 -20.99
C SER A 776 30.99 -9.63 -21.98
N SER A 777 31.58 -9.59 -23.18
CA SER A 777 31.35 -10.57 -24.24
C SER A 777 31.58 -12.01 -23.75
N VAL A 778 32.46 -12.16 -22.77
CA VAL A 778 32.84 -13.39 -22.09
C VAL A 778 31.69 -13.93 -21.24
N ALA A 779 31.11 -13.11 -20.37
CA ALA A 779 29.96 -13.50 -19.53
C ALA A 779 28.76 -13.91 -20.39
N LYS A 780 28.49 -13.17 -21.48
CA LYS A 780 27.44 -13.52 -22.47
C LYS A 780 27.70 -14.89 -23.12
N GLN A 781 28.95 -15.19 -23.46
CA GLN A 781 29.33 -16.48 -24.06
C GLN A 781 29.19 -17.64 -23.08
N ILE A 782 29.62 -17.49 -21.83
CA ILE A 782 29.45 -18.51 -20.78
C ILE A 782 27.96 -18.85 -20.63
N LYS A 783 27.09 -17.83 -20.51
CA LYS A 783 25.64 -18.01 -20.46
C LYS A 783 25.10 -18.69 -21.71
N GLY A 784 25.60 -18.33 -22.88
CA GLY A 784 25.26 -18.98 -24.15
C GLY A 784 25.63 -20.48 -24.16
N ILE A 785 26.77 -20.86 -23.60
CA ILE A 785 27.20 -22.25 -23.45
C ILE A 785 26.28 -23.01 -22.49
N ILE A 786 25.98 -22.43 -21.33
CA ILE A 786 25.05 -23.01 -20.35
C ILE A 786 23.67 -23.24 -20.99
N ALA A 787 23.11 -22.21 -21.61
CA ALA A 787 21.81 -22.28 -22.29
C ALA A 787 21.80 -23.33 -23.41
N ARG A 788 22.90 -23.42 -24.20
CA ARG A 788 23.06 -24.45 -25.23
C ARG A 788 23.06 -25.85 -24.62
N TYR A 789 23.83 -26.10 -23.56
CA TYR A 789 23.82 -27.40 -22.90
C TYR A 789 22.47 -27.76 -22.28
N ARG A 790 21.76 -26.80 -21.68
CA ARG A 790 20.39 -27.00 -21.18
C ARG A 790 19.41 -27.34 -22.32
N ASN A 791 19.49 -26.64 -23.45
CA ASN A 791 18.61 -26.91 -24.60
C ASN A 791 18.92 -28.25 -25.27
N GLU A 792 20.20 -28.55 -25.50
CA GLU A 792 20.63 -29.81 -26.10
C GLU A 792 20.35 -31.01 -25.18
N SER A 793 20.30 -30.80 -23.85
CA SER A 793 19.94 -31.84 -22.87
C SER A 793 18.50 -32.33 -22.96
N LYS A 794 17.63 -31.62 -23.70
CA LYS A 794 16.24 -32.04 -23.97
C LYS A 794 16.15 -33.14 -25.05
N SER A 795 17.24 -33.41 -25.78
CA SER A 795 17.30 -34.47 -26.78
C SER A 795 17.53 -35.83 -26.14
N PHE A 796 16.82 -36.86 -26.63
CA PHE A 796 16.79 -38.22 -26.09
C PHE A 796 18.16 -38.92 -26.01
N PHE A 797 19.17 -38.43 -26.76
CA PHE A 797 20.52 -39.02 -26.86
C PHE A 797 21.62 -38.21 -26.15
N SER A 798 21.27 -37.27 -25.27
CA SER A 798 22.21 -36.26 -24.73
C SER A 798 22.63 -36.47 -23.27
N SER A 799 22.84 -37.73 -22.87
CA SER A 799 23.29 -38.13 -21.54
C SER A 799 24.55 -37.36 -21.11
N GLY A 800 24.42 -36.46 -20.12
CA GLY A 800 25.53 -35.72 -19.52
C GLY A 800 25.63 -34.22 -19.85
N LYS A 801 24.86 -33.68 -20.80
CA LYS A 801 24.88 -32.22 -21.07
C LYS A 801 24.22 -31.39 -19.96
N LYS A 802 23.17 -31.91 -19.35
CA LYS A 802 22.54 -31.32 -18.16
C LYS A 802 23.55 -31.17 -17.02
N ASN A 803 24.27 -32.25 -16.69
CA ASN A 803 25.27 -32.24 -15.63
C ASN A 803 26.41 -31.25 -15.91
N LYS A 804 26.80 -31.06 -17.18
CA LYS A 804 27.82 -30.06 -17.55
C LYS A 804 27.34 -28.62 -17.32
N ALA A 805 26.10 -28.31 -17.70
CA ALA A 805 25.52 -27.01 -17.40
C ALA A 805 25.50 -26.77 -15.88
N GLU A 806 25.09 -27.77 -15.10
CA GLU A 806 25.04 -27.70 -13.64
C GLU A 806 26.43 -27.54 -13.01
N GLN A 807 27.45 -28.20 -13.53
CA GLN A 807 28.83 -28.04 -13.05
C GLN A 807 29.39 -26.65 -13.33
N ILE A 808 29.16 -26.10 -14.53
CA ILE A 808 29.59 -24.75 -14.88
C ILE A 808 28.84 -23.71 -14.03
N GLU A 809 27.53 -23.86 -13.87
CA GLU A 809 26.72 -23.00 -12.99
C GLU A 809 27.22 -23.08 -11.54
N THR A 810 27.47 -24.28 -11.01
CA THR A 810 27.99 -24.49 -9.63
C THR A 810 29.35 -23.82 -9.44
N ALA A 811 30.25 -23.94 -10.42
CA ALA A 811 31.56 -23.31 -10.33
C ALA A 811 31.48 -21.78 -10.37
N LEU A 812 30.62 -21.22 -11.23
CA LEU A 812 30.38 -19.77 -11.29
C LEU A 812 29.72 -19.22 -10.02
N LEU A 813 28.89 -20.01 -9.36
CA LEU A 813 28.27 -19.65 -8.08
C LEU A 813 29.28 -19.55 -6.94
N ASN A 814 30.47 -20.12 -7.09
CA ASN A 814 31.56 -19.97 -6.11
C ASN A 814 32.50 -18.80 -6.44
N VAL A 815 32.31 -18.12 -7.58
CA VAL A 815 33.09 -16.93 -7.95
C VAL A 815 32.39 -15.69 -7.37
N PRO A 816 33.13 -14.81 -6.65
CA PRO A 816 32.62 -13.51 -6.22
C PRO A 816 32.02 -12.73 -7.37
N VAL A 817 30.90 -12.06 -7.13
CA VAL A 817 30.03 -11.50 -8.17
C VAL A 817 30.79 -10.49 -9.03
N GLU A 818 31.58 -9.64 -8.39
CA GLU A 818 32.46 -8.63 -8.97
C GLU A 818 33.58 -9.21 -9.86
N LEU A 819 33.90 -10.50 -9.71
CA LEU A 819 34.94 -11.20 -10.49
C LEU A 819 34.37 -12.05 -11.63
N ARG A 820 33.06 -12.29 -11.68
CA ARG A 820 32.46 -13.20 -12.69
C ARG A 820 32.65 -12.71 -14.12
N GLY A 821 32.67 -11.40 -14.35
CA GLY A 821 32.97 -10.81 -15.66
C GLY A 821 34.42 -11.03 -16.11
N LYS A 822 35.31 -11.35 -15.17
CA LYS A 822 36.76 -11.54 -15.34
C LYS A 822 37.18 -13.00 -15.20
N VAL A 823 36.26 -13.96 -15.28
CA VAL A 823 36.51 -15.39 -14.96
C VAL A 823 37.65 -16.06 -15.74
N PHE A 824 38.01 -15.51 -16.91
CA PHE A 824 39.14 -15.98 -17.72
C PHE A 824 40.43 -15.17 -17.53
N SER A 825 40.36 -14.07 -16.77
CA SER A 825 41.48 -13.21 -16.39
C SER A 825 42.06 -13.55 -15.02
N ILE A 826 41.40 -14.42 -14.24
CA ILE A 826 41.68 -14.51 -12.81
C ILE A 826 43.02 -15.20 -12.52
N GLU A 827 43.63 -14.72 -11.45
CA GLU A 827 44.70 -15.32 -10.66
C GLU A 827 44.53 -16.83 -10.44
N PRO A 828 45.61 -17.58 -10.09
CA PRO A 828 45.64 -19.04 -10.06
C PRO A 828 44.59 -19.75 -9.20
N GLU A 829 43.86 -19.01 -8.37
CA GLU A 829 42.92 -19.49 -7.36
C GLU A 829 41.53 -19.85 -7.91
N TYR A 830 41.18 -19.43 -9.15
CA TYR A 830 39.87 -19.68 -9.77
C TYR A 830 39.94 -20.46 -11.09
N LYS A 831 41.01 -21.24 -11.29
CA LYS A 831 41.24 -22.05 -12.51
C LYS A 831 40.14 -23.07 -12.81
N ASP A 832 39.36 -23.44 -11.80
CA ASP A 832 38.31 -24.45 -11.90
C ASP A 832 37.23 -24.09 -12.94
N VAL A 833 36.88 -22.81 -13.11
CA VAL A 833 35.84 -22.41 -14.07
C VAL A 833 36.31 -22.55 -15.53
N PRO A 834 37.47 -22.00 -15.94
CA PRO A 834 38.06 -22.30 -17.25
C PRO A 834 38.29 -23.80 -17.47
N GLU A 835 38.78 -24.54 -16.47
CA GLU A 835 39.02 -25.98 -16.56
C GLU A 835 37.73 -26.77 -16.81
N LEU A 836 36.63 -26.46 -16.10
CA LEU A 836 35.33 -27.09 -16.30
C LEU A 836 34.70 -26.79 -17.66
N VAL A 837 34.95 -25.60 -18.22
CA VAL A 837 34.60 -25.28 -19.62
C VAL A 837 35.51 -26.04 -20.61
N ALA A 838 36.77 -26.30 -20.24
CA ALA A 838 37.77 -27.02 -21.04
C ALA A 838 37.54 -28.52 -21.15
N VAL A 839 37.00 -29.17 -20.12
CA VAL A 839 36.93 -30.63 -20.04
C VAL A 839 36.04 -31.22 -21.14
N ARG A 840 36.70 -31.77 -22.16
CA ARG A 840 36.10 -32.68 -23.14
C ARG A 840 36.00 -34.06 -22.50
N VAL A 841 34.85 -34.40 -21.94
CA VAL A 841 34.70 -35.73 -21.33
C VAL A 841 34.74 -36.82 -22.40
N ALA A 842 35.82 -37.59 -22.40
CA ALA A 842 35.87 -38.95 -22.94
C ALA A 842 35.00 -39.86 -22.07
N LEU A 843 33.67 -39.76 -22.20
CA LEU A 843 32.72 -40.67 -21.55
C LEU A 843 32.08 -41.56 -22.62
N GLY A 844 32.90 -42.48 -23.11
CA GLY A 844 32.43 -43.76 -23.62
C GLY A 844 33.14 -44.83 -22.81
N LYS A 845 32.41 -45.43 -21.85
CA LYS A 845 32.76 -46.56 -20.97
C LYS A 845 33.01 -46.22 -19.49
N SER A 846 32.16 -46.83 -18.68
CA SER A 846 32.20 -47.02 -17.24
C SER A 846 33.61 -47.05 -16.63
N GLY A 847 33.98 -45.97 -15.94
CA GLY A 847 35.15 -45.92 -15.07
C GLY A 847 34.87 -44.91 -13.97
N SER A 848 34.90 -45.39 -12.72
CA SER A 848 34.60 -44.65 -11.48
C SER A 848 35.23 -43.25 -11.40
N ALA A 849 34.54 -42.33 -10.73
CA ALA A 849 34.86 -40.93 -10.47
C ALA A 849 36.17 -40.63 -9.70
N LYS A 850 37.21 -41.47 -9.80
CA LYS A 850 38.52 -41.29 -9.16
C LYS A 850 39.57 -40.56 -10.01
N ALA A 851 39.28 -40.18 -11.25
CA ALA A 851 40.25 -39.52 -12.14
C ALA A 851 40.38 -37.99 -11.95
N ALA A 852 39.43 -37.32 -11.28
CA ALA A 852 39.51 -35.87 -11.05
C ALA A 852 40.44 -35.46 -9.89
N LYS A 853 41.11 -36.42 -9.23
CA LYS A 853 42.08 -36.16 -8.14
C LYS A 853 43.54 -36.38 -8.55
N ALA A 854 43.84 -36.63 -9.83
CA ALA A 854 45.21 -36.83 -10.30
C ALA A 854 45.74 -35.57 -11.03
N SER A 855 46.65 -34.86 -10.33
CA SER A 855 47.54 -33.78 -10.77
C SER A 855 46.94 -32.60 -11.56
N ARG A 856 47.08 -31.40 -10.97
CA ARG A 856 46.98 -30.06 -11.60
C ARG A 856 47.99 -29.87 -12.74
N THR A 857 47.87 -30.65 -13.80
CA THR A 857 48.62 -30.45 -15.05
C THR A 857 47.80 -29.57 -15.98
N GLU A 858 48.47 -28.57 -16.58
CA GLU A 858 47.94 -27.62 -17.56
C GLU A 858 46.93 -28.27 -18.52
N VAL A 859 45.82 -27.56 -18.77
CA VAL A 859 44.84 -27.95 -19.79
C VAL A 859 45.57 -28.11 -21.13
N ASP A 860 45.65 -29.35 -21.64
CA ASP A 860 46.16 -29.61 -22.98
C ASP A 860 45.19 -29.00 -24.00
N GLU A 861 45.50 -27.77 -24.43
CA GLU A 861 44.65 -26.95 -25.31
C GLU A 861 44.34 -27.64 -26.64
N LYS A 862 45.25 -28.51 -27.11
CA LYS A 862 45.04 -29.29 -28.34
C LYS A 862 43.97 -30.35 -28.16
N LYS A 863 43.68 -30.79 -26.93
CA LYS A 863 42.65 -31.78 -26.59
C LYS A 863 41.36 -31.17 -26.03
N ALA A 864 41.36 -29.90 -25.63
CA ALA A 864 40.20 -29.21 -25.08
C ALA A 864 39.00 -29.17 -26.04
N SER A 865 37.79 -28.98 -25.50
CA SER A 865 36.56 -28.91 -26.32
C SER A 865 36.61 -27.76 -27.34
N SER A 866 35.93 -27.89 -28.49
CA SER A 866 35.85 -26.81 -29.48
C SER A 866 35.18 -25.56 -28.90
N SER A 867 34.24 -25.72 -27.97
CA SER A 867 33.63 -24.62 -27.22
C SER A 867 34.63 -23.90 -26.32
N PHE A 868 35.53 -24.62 -25.65
CA PHE A 868 36.59 -24.00 -24.86
C PHE A 868 37.61 -23.27 -25.73
N ARG A 869 38.06 -23.89 -26.83
CA ARG A 869 39.02 -23.23 -27.74
C ARG A 869 38.42 -21.97 -28.35
N SER A 870 37.18 -22.03 -28.85
CA SER A 870 36.48 -20.87 -29.38
C SER A 870 36.25 -19.79 -28.33
N LEU A 871 35.98 -20.18 -27.08
CA LEU A 871 35.79 -19.21 -25.99
C LEU A 871 37.12 -18.60 -25.53
N LYS A 872 38.21 -19.39 -25.47
CA LYS A 872 39.55 -18.92 -25.15
C LYS A 872 40.10 -17.99 -26.24
N GLU A 873 39.94 -18.35 -27.52
CA GLU A 873 40.34 -17.53 -28.67
C GLU A 873 39.64 -16.17 -28.66
N ARG A 874 38.31 -16.15 -28.49
CA ARG A 874 37.54 -14.91 -28.37
C ARG A 874 37.90 -14.09 -27.13
N TYR A 875 38.29 -14.76 -26.05
CA TYR A 875 38.77 -14.10 -24.85
C TYR A 875 40.14 -13.43 -25.10
N THR A 876 41.06 -14.11 -25.79
CA THR A 876 42.34 -13.53 -26.21
C THR A 876 42.12 -12.34 -27.15
N GLU A 877 41.25 -12.46 -28.16
CA GLU A 877 40.88 -11.34 -29.06
C GLU A 877 40.31 -10.15 -28.27
N PHE A 878 39.47 -10.41 -27.27
CA PHE A 878 38.93 -9.36 -26.41
C PHE A 878 40.03 -8.69 -25.58
N LYS A 879 40.93 -9.48 -24.99
CA LYS A 879 42.05 -8.98 -24.18
C LYS A 879 42.99 -8.10 -25.02
N ASP A 880 43.36 -8.57 -26.21
CA ASP A 880 44.23 -7.82 -27.14
C ASP A 880 43.55 -6.50 -27.56
N SER A 881 42.23 -6.51 -27.78
CA SER A 881 41.47 -5.29 -28.11
C SER A 881 41.33 -4.27 -26.97
N GLU A 882 41.42 -4.71 -25.71
CA GLU A 882 41.42 -3.84 -24.53
C GLU A 882 42.80 -3.23 -24.28
N GLU A 883 43.87 -4.01 -24.50
CA GLU A 883 45.27 -3.52 -24.42
C GLU A 883 45.54 -2.45 -25.50
N ASP A 884 45.04 -2.65 -26.73
CA ASP A 884 45.12 -1.64 -27.82
C ASP A 884 44.35 -0.34 -27.50
N LYS A 885 43.23 -0.44 -26.76
CA LYS A 885 42.46 0.73 -26.28
C LYS A 885 43.15 1.45 -25.12
N ALA A 886 43.77 0.70 -24.22
CA ALA A 886 44.53 1.26 -23.11
C ALA A 886 45.76 2.04 -23.62
N ASP A 887 46.52 1.48 -24.56
CA ASP A 887 47.70 2.14 -25.13
C ASP A 887 47.36 3.36 -26.00
N SER A 888 46.24 3.33 -26.72
CA SER A 888 45.76 4.50 -27.48
C SER A 888 45.30 5.65 -26.57
N SER A 889 44.71 5.36 -25.40
CA SER A 889 44.27 6.36 -24.43
C SER A 889 45.42 7.07 -23.67
N VAL A 890 46.58 6.43 -23.54
CA VAL A 890 47.78 7.02 -22.90
C VAL A 890 48.56 7.94 -23.86
N SER A 891 48.39 7.78 -25.18
CA SER A 891 49.11 8.55 -26.20
C SER A 891 48.61 9.99 -26.43
N HIS A 892 47.41 10.35 -25.97
CA HIS A 892 46.81 11.68 -26.22
C HIS A 892 46.98 12.69 -25.06
N GLY A 893 47.75 12.35 -24.01
CA GLY A 893 47.94 13.20 -22.83
C GLY A 893 49.19 14.10 -22.80
N LYS A 894 50.04 14.11 -23.82
CA LYS A 894 51.26 14.95 -23.84
C LYS A 894 51.30 15.87 -25.06
N GLY A 895 50.84 17.10 -24.89
CA GLY A 895 51.28 18.21 -25.75
C GLY A 895 50.31 19.36 -25.96
N LYS A 896 50.28 20.32 -25.01
CA LYS A 896 50.42 21.77 -25.28
C LYS A 896 50.36 22.54 -23.95
N ARG A 897 51.55 22.88 -23.42
CA ARG A 897 51.72 24.10 -22.63
C ARG A 897 52.03 25.23 -23.61
N ASN A 898 51.13 26.20 -23.67
CA ASN A 898 51.37 27.63 -23.85
C ASN A 898 50.16 28.36 -23.28
#